data_AF-A2XW13-F1
#
_entry.id   AF-A2XW13-F1
#
_cell.length_a   1.000
_cell.length_b   1.000
_cell.length_c   1.000
_cell.angle_alpha   90.00
_cell.angle_beta   90.00
_cell.angle_gamma   90.00
#
_symmetry.space_group_name_H-M   'P 1'
#
loop_
_entity.id
_entity.type
_entity.pdbx_description
1 polymer ?
#
loop_
_entity_poly.entity_id
_entity_poly.type
_entity_poly.pdbx_seq_one_letter_code
_entity_poly.pdbx_strand_id
1 'polypeptide(L)'
;MQKSSAREEEEEEEVAAAAAATGAAADVSELELLVPRGGASSGAAGSMDRHALGGGGALEIEKTPEAAEDMESEPALAAAREAERIPPWREQVTARGMVAALLIGVVYTVIVMKLSLTTGLIPTLNVSAALLAFLALRGWTHALDRLGIASRPFTRQENTVIQTCAVACYTIGYGGGFGSFLLGLNKKTYELSGASTPGNVPGSYKEPGIGWMTGFLLSTSFVGLLTLLPLRKVLVIDYKLTYPSGTATAVLINGFHTPQGDKNAKKQVRGFLRYFGISFLWSFFQWFYTGGDVCGFLQFPTFGLKAWKHTFFFDFSLTYVGAGMICSHLVNLSLLFGAILSWGIMWPLIGKQKGNWYSAKASESSMSGLFGYKSFICIALLVGDGFYNFVKVIVVTLKSVRERSRRRGLNNRVADADTMAIDDMQRNEVFNRDNIPTWMAYTGYTLLSVIAVVLIPVMFRQVKWYYVIIAYLLAPALGFCNAYGTGLTDMNMGYNYGKIALFIFAAWAGKDDGVVPARRVRSVKQLVLISADLMHDFKTGHLTLTSPRSMLVGQVVGTLMGCVVAPLTFFLFYKAFDVGDPNGYWKAPYALIYRNMAIIGVEGFSALPRHCLQLCAGFFAFAVLANLARDFLPRRYGRYMPLPMAMAVPFLVGASFAIDMCAGSLVVFLWHRFDGKRAALLVPAVASGLICGDGIWTFPSSLLALAKVKPPICMKFIPGN
;
A
#
# COMPACT_ATOMS: atom_id res chain seq x y z
N MET A 1 56.06 2.56 12.55
CA MET A 1 54.65 2.68 12.10
C MET A 1 53.98 1.31 11.89
N GLN A 2 54.30 0.32 12.73
CA GLN A 2 53.66 -1.02 12.74
C GLN A 2 53.49 -1.56 14.18
N LYS A 3 53.71 -0.70 15.19
CA LYS A 3 53.51 -0.98 16.63
C LYS A 3 52.42 -0.10 17.27
N SER A 4 51.75 0.75 16.49
CA SER A 4 50.63 1.59 16.94
C SER A 4 49.28 0.94 16.61
N SER A 5 49.18 0.27 15.45
CA SER A 5 47.96 -0.42 15.00
C SER A 5 47.60 -1.63 15.86
N ALA A 6 48.59 -2.31 16.43
CA ALA A 6 48.36 -3.47 17.31
C ALA A 6 47.95 -3.06 18.74
N ARG A 7 48.12 -1.79 19.12
CA ARG A 7 47.74 -1.26 20.44
C ARG A 7 46.33 -0.66 20.43
N GLU A 8 45.85 -0.21 19.28
CA GLU A 8 44.44 0.18 19.08
C GLU A 8 43.51 -1.03 18.92
N GLU A 9 43.97 -2.13 18.33
CA GLU A 9 43.19 -3.39 18.27
C GLU A 9 43.06 -4.06 19.65
N GLU A 10 44.06 -3.97 20.53
CA GLU A 10 44.00 -4.51 21.90
C GLU A 10 43.09 -3.67 22.83
N GLU A 11 43.00 -2.36 22.60
CA GLU A 11 42.14 -1.42 23.35
C GLU A 11 40.66 -1.50 22.89
N GLU A 12 40.40 -1.79 21.60
CA GLU A 12 39.04 -2.09 21.11
C GLU A 12 38.52 -3.47 21.55
N GLU A 13 39.40 -4.47 21.71
CA GLU A 13 39.02 -5.80 22.20
C GLU A 13 38.75 -5.79 23.72
N GLU A 14 39.43 -4.93 24.50
CA GLU A 14 39.17 -4.74 25.94
C GLU A 14 37.88 -3.95 26.22
N VAL A 15 37.50 -3.00 25.36
CA VAL A 15 36.20 -2.29 25.42
C VAL A 15 35.04 -3.18 24.96
N ALA A 16 35.26 -4.07 23.99
CA ALA A 16 34.28 -5.06 23.57
C ALA A 16 34.07 -6.17 24.61
N ALA A 17 35.11 -6.55 25.36
CA ALA A 17 35.02 -7.51 26.46
C ALA A 17 34.40 -6.93 27.74
N ALA A 18 34.61 -5.64 28.04
CA ALA A 18 33.97 -4.96 29.17
C ALA A 18 32.45 -4.77 28.98
N ALA A 19 31.97 -4.69 27.73
CA ALA A 19 30.54 -4.66 27.41
C ALA A 19 29.84 -6.03 27.52
N ALA A 20 30.61 -7.13 27.62
CA ALA A 20 30.08 -8.49 27.76
C ALA A 20 30.03 -9.00 29.22
N ALA A 21 30.63 -8.27 30.18
CA ALA A 21 30.77 -8.72 31.58
C ALA A 21 29.88 -8.01 32.60
N THR A 22 29.06 -7.02 32.23
CA THR A 22 28.05 -6.43 33.13
C THR A 22 26.67 -7.04 32.88
N GLY A 23 26.55 -8.30 33.27
CA GLY A 23 25.25 -8.93 33.52
C GLY A 23 24.59 -8.27 34.73
N ALA A 24 23.70 -7.32 34.48
CA ALA A 24 22.71 -6.88 35.45
C ALA A 24 21.32 -7.16 34.86
N ALA A 25 20.70 -8.22 35.38
CA ALA A 25 19.32 -8.57 35.10
C ALA A 25 18.40 -7.39 35.43
N ALA A 26 17.64 -6.92 34.44
CA ALA A 26 16.51 -6.03 34.64
C ALA A 26 15.33 -6.55 33.81
N ASP A 27 14.25 -6.85 34.53
CA ASP A 27 12.97 -7.37 34.05
C ASP A 27 12.48 -6.71 32.76
N VAL A 28 12.32 -7.51 31.69
CA VAL A 28 11.59 -7.11 30.48
C VAL A 28 10.16 -7.61 30.62
N SER A 29 9.43 -6.94 31.50
CA SER A 29 7.98 -7.03 31.66
C SER A 29 7.40 -5.65 31.39
N GLU A 30 7.17 -5.28 30.13
CA GLU A 30 6.19 -4.23 29.79
C GLU A 30 5.87 -4.29 28.30
N LEU A 31 4.84 -5.07 27.99
CA LEU A 31 4.10 -4.97 26.74
C LEU A 31 2.61 -4.96 27.06
N GLU A 32 2.25 -3.98 27.89
CA GLU A 32 0.90 -3.46 28.10
C GLU A 32 1.04 -1.98 28.46
N LEU A 33 1.02 -1.07 27.46
CA LEU A 33 0.70 0.35 27.70
C LEU A 33 0.39 1.07 26.39
N LEU A 34 -0.78 0.74 25.83
CA LEU A 34 -1.60 1.62 25.00
C LEU A 34 -2.99 1.73 25.65
N VAL A 35 -3.03 2.08 26.95
CA VAL A 35 -4.24 2.34 27.75
C VAL A 35 -3.82 3.18 28.98
N PRO A 36 -4.46 4.31 29.33
CA PRO A 36 -4.16 5.02 30.57
C PRO A 36 -4.80 4.28 31.76
N ARG A 37 -4.02 3.91 32.78
CA ARG A 37 -4.55 3.53 34.09
C ARG A 37 -4.09 4.55 35.12
N GLY A 38 -5.06 5.31 35.64
CA GLY A 38 -4.89 6.12 36.84
C GLY A 38 -4.69 5.21 38.06
N GLY A 39 -3.79 5.61 38.95
CA GLY A 39 -3.47 4.86 40.15
C GLY A 39 -4.62 4.86 41.16
N ALA A 40 -4.86 3.70 41.76
CA ALA A 40 -5.51 3.59 43.05
C ALA A 40 -4.90 2.39 43.79
N SER A 41 -4.46 2.68 45.01
CA SER A 41 -3.75 1.82 45.96
C SER A 41 -4.56 0.61 46.41
N SER A 42 -3.85 -0.49 46.62
CA SER A 42 -4.33 -1.74 47.21
C SER A 42 -4.74 -1.58 48.68
N GLY A 43 -5.95 -2.02 49.02
CA GLY A 43 -6.37 -2.32 50.39
C GLY A 43 -7.03 -3.70 50.41
N ALA A 44 -6.41 -4.64 51.10
CA ALA A 44 -6.90 -6.01 51.29
C ALA A 44 -8.16 -6.04 52.16
N ALA A 45 -9.13 -6.88 51.82
CA ALA A 45 -10.19 -7.28 52.75
C ALA A 45 -10.62 -8.73 52.47
N GLY A 46 -10.34 -9.59 53.45
CA GLY A 46 -10.91 -10.92 53.58
C GLY A 46 -12.34 -10.87 54.11
N SER A 47 -13.01 -12.01 53.97
CA SER A 47 -14.37 -12.29 54.43
C SER A 47 -14.55 -12.19 55.95
N MET A 48 -15.69 -11.67 56.43
CA MET A 48 -16.66 -12.35 57.32
C MET A 48 -17.67 -11.37 57.98
N ASP A 49 -18.92 -11.82 58.01
CA ASP A 49 -19.96 -11.69 59.06
C ASP A 49 -20.53 -10.35 59.58
N ARG A 50 -21.84 -10.19 59.31
CA ARG A 50 -23.00 -9.95 60.21
C ARG A 50 -22.90 -9.07 61.48
N HIS A 51 -23.92 -8.20 61.57
CA HIS A 51 -24.67 -7.70 62.76
C HIS A 51 -24.15 -6.51 63.61
N ALA A 52 -24.98 -5.45 63.59
CA ALA A 52 -25.60 -4.74 64.74
C ALA A 52 -24.88 -3.60 65.53
N LEU A 53 -25.65 -2.50 65.69
CA LEU A 53 -25.78 -1.57 66.83
C LEU A 53 -24.69 -0.50 67.13
N GLY A 54 -25.10 0.77 67.00
CA GLY A 54 -25.14 1.73 68.12
C GLY A 54 -23.95 2.66 68.39
N GLY A 55 -24.22 3.98 68.38
CA GLY A 55 -23.75 4.89 69.45
C GLY A 55 -22.57 5.83 69.17
N GLY A 56 -22.92 7.11 68.94
CA GLY A 56 -22.32 8.35 69.46
C GLY A 56 -20.82 8.48 69.80
N GLY A 57 -20.19 9.54 69.28
CA GLY A 57 -18.95 10.09 69.82
C GLY A 57 -18.30 11.12 68.90
N ALA A 58 -18.39 12.40 69.28
CA ALA A 58 -17.89 13.56 68.55
C ALA A 58 -16.36 13.73 68.63
N LEU A 59 -15.74 14.23 67.56
CA LEU A 59 -14.50 15.01 67.59
C LEU A 59 -14.38 15.89 66.32
N GLU A 60 -14.69 17.17 66.53
CA GLU A 60 -14.27 18.38 65.80
C GLU A 60 -12.73 18.41 65.57
N ILE A 61 -12.06 19.06 64.60
CA ILE A 61 -12.29 20.06 63.53
C ILE A 61 -11.02 19.98 62.63
N GLU A 62 -11.12 20.03 61.29
CA GLU A 62 -10.36 21.00 60.46
C GLU A 62 -10.90 21.06 59.01
N LYS A 63 -11.23 22.28 58.57
CA LYS A 63 -11.82 22.63 57.27
C LYS A 63 -10.78 22.60 56.14
N THR A 64 -11.16 22.17 54.94
CA THR A 64 -10.71 22.75 53.65
C THR A 64 -11.71 22.33 52.54
N PRO A 65 -11.87 23.13 51.46
CA PRO A 65 -13.19 23.55 51.00
C PRO A 65 -13.77 22.69 49.87
N GLU A 66 -15.09 22.78 49.75
CA GLU A 66 -15.91 22.39 48.60
C GLU A 66 -15.27 22.82 47.27
N ALA A 67 -15.00 21.87 46.39
CA ALA A 67 -14.80 22.13 44.97
C ALA A 67 -16.16 21.97 44.28
N ALA A 68 -16.69 23.09 43.83
CA ALA A 68 -17.97 23.26 43.18
C ALA A 68 -18.10 22.42 41.89
N GLU A 69 -19.29 21.86 41.75
CA GLU A 69 -20.04 21.54 40.54
C GLU A 69 -19.35 21.80 39.19
N ASP A 70 -18.82 20.75 38.57
CA ASP A 70 -18.58 20.69 37.12
C ASP A 70 -19.92 20.44 36.39
N MET A 71 -20.79 21.44 36.32
CA MET A 71 -22.07 21.39 35.59
C MET A 71 -22.00 22.08 34.20
N GLU A 72 -20.80 22.42 33.70
CA GLU A 72 -20.60 23.05 32.38
C GLU A 72 -20.20 22.08 31.26
N SER A 73 -19.88 20.81 31.55
CA SER A 73 -19.39 19.86 30.54
C SER A 73 -20.49 19.15 29.73
N GLU A 74 -21.72 19.06 30.23
CA GLU A 74 -22.82 18.40 29.51
C GLU A 74 -23.33 19.15 28.28
N PRO A 75 -23.57 20.48 28.30
CA PRO A 75 -24.07 21.19 27.12
C PRO A 75 -23.04 21.30 26.00
N ALA A 76 -21.74 21.38 26.32
CA ALA A 76 -20.67 21.38 25.31
C ALA A 76 -20.49 19.99 24.65
N LEU A 77 -20.67 18.91 25.41
CA LEU A 77 -20.65 17.54 24.89
C LEU A 77 -21.92 17.21 24.09
N ALA A 78 -23.08 17.75 24.49
CA ALA A 78 -24.34 17.65 23.77
C ALA A 78 -24.31 18.44 22.44
N ALA A 79 -23.76 19.65 22.43
CA ALA A 79 -23.54 20.43 21.22
C ALA A 79 -22.49 19.79 20.27
N ALA A 80 -21.45 19.16 20.83
CA ALA A 80 -20.50 18.36 20.04
C ALA A 80 -21.14 17.10 19.44
N ARG A 81 -22.06 16.45 20.17
CA ARG A 81 -22.88 15.32 19.68
C ARG A 81 -23.91 15.74 18.64
N GLU A 82 -24.51 16.93 18.75
CA GLU A 82 -25.41 17.49 17.73
C GLU A 82 -24.67 17.91 16.45
N ALA A 83 -23.43 18.41 16.57
CA ALA A 83 -22.53 18.67 15.45
C ALA A 83 -22.03 17.39 14.76
N GLU A 84 -22.14 16.23 15.42
CA GLU A 84 -21.71 14.92 14.91
C GLU A 84 -22.85 14.08 14.30
N ARG A 85 -23.96 14.71 13.85
CA ARG A 85 -24.89 14.03 12.94
C ARG A 85 -24.18 13.74 11.62
N ILE A 86 -23.64 12.53 11.50
CA ILE A 86 -23.04 12.02 10.28
C ILE A 86 -24.10 12.12 9.17
N PRO A 87 -23.83 12.88 8.08
CA PRO A 87 -24.80 13.03 7.01
C PRO A 87 -25.09 11.66 6.38
N PRO A 88 -26.34 11.40 5.95
CA PRO A 88 -26.68 10.16 5.28
C PRO A 88 -25.81 9.97 4.03
N TRP A 89 -25.55 8.72 3.64
CA TRP A 89 -24.60 8.38 2.57
C TRP A 89 -24.84 9.12 1.24
N ARG A 90 -26.10 9.43 0.91
CA ARG A 90 -26.47 10.18 -0.30
C ARG A 90 -26.00 11.63 -0.27
N GLU A 91 -25.92 12.24 0.91
CA GLU A 91 -25.48 13.61 1.10
C GLU A 91 -23.95 13.73 1.17
N GLN A 92 -23.25 12.62 1.43
CA GLN A 92 -21.79 12.54 1.36
C GLN A 92 -21.27 12.64 -0.09
N VAL A 93 -22.10 12.29 -1.08
CA VAL A 93 -21.77 12.38 -2.51
C VAL A 93 -22.35 13.66 -3.09
N THR A 94 -21.52 14.68 -3.28
CA THR A 94 -21.95 16.00 -3.77
C THR A 94 -21.55 16.22 -5.23
N ALA A 95 -22.37 16.97 -5.99
CA ALA A 95 -22.06 17.30 -7.38
C ALA A 95 -20.76 18.13 -7.50
N ARG A 96 -20.57 19.12 -6.62
CA ARG A 96 -19.32 19.91 -6.56
C ARG A 96 -18.11 19.02 -6.27
N GLY A 97 -18.26 18.04 -5.39
CA GLY A 97 -17.22 17.07 -5.07
C GLY A 97 -16.87 16.21 -6.27
N MET A 98 -17.85 15.74 -7.04
CA MET A 98 -17.59 14.97 -8.26
C MET A 98 -16.86 15.79 -9.34
N VAL A 99 -17.18 17.09 -9.47
CA VAL A 99 -16.45 17.99 -10.38
C VAL A 99 -15.01 18.20 -9.91
N ALA A 100 -14.79 18.46 -8.62
CA ALA A 100 -13.46 18.58 -8.05
C ALA A 100 -12.65 17.27 -8.21
N ALA A 101 -13.27 16.12 -7.96
CA ALA A 101 -12.67 14.81 -8.14
C ALA A 101 -12.27 14.55 -9.59
N LEU A 102 -13.10 14.97 -10.57
CA LEU A 102 -12.76 14.86 -11.99
C LEU A 102 -11.54 15.70 -12.34
N LEU A 103 -11.50 16.97 -11.93
CA LEU A 103 -10.37 17.86 -12.21
C LEU A 103 -9.07 17.34 -11.61
N ILE A 104 -9.12 16.97 -10.32
CA ILE A 104 -7.96 16.41 -9.59
C ILE A 104 -7.55 15.08 -10.23
N GLY A 105 -8.51 14.21 -10.55
CA GLY A 105 -8.27 12.93 -11.19
C GLY A 105 -7.63 13.05 -12.56
N VAL A 106 -8.04 14.01 -13.39
CA VAL A 106 -7.43 14.29 -14.70
C VAL A 106 -5.97 14.71 -14.54
N VAL A 107 -5.68 15.65 -13.63
CA VAL A 107 -4.31 16.11 -13.37
C VAL A 107 -3.42 14.95 -12.94
N TYR A 108 -3.86 14.15 -11.96
CA TYR A 108 -3.09 12.99 -11.51
C TYR A 108 -2.96 11.91 -12.57
N THR A 109 -3.97 11.70 -13.41
CA THR A 109 -3.89 10.73 -14.51
C THR A 109 -2.76 11.09 -15.49
N VAL A 110 -2.56 12.38 -15.79
CA VAL A 110 -1.45 12.87 -16.62
C VAL A 110 -0.09 12.56 -15.98
N ILE A 111 0.06 12.85 -14.69
CA ILE A 111 1.30 12.59 -13.93
C ILE A 111 1.61 11.10 -13.91
N VAL A 112 0.62 10.29 -13.52
CA VAL A 112 0.73 8.83 -13.40
C VAL A 112 1.02 8.21 -14.76
N MET A 113 0.40 8.69 -15.84
CA MET A 113 0.72 8.24 -17.19
C MET A 113 2.18 8.53 -17.54
N LYS A 114 2.66 9.74 -17.26
CA LYS A 114 4.07 10.12 -17.49
C LYS A 114 5.01 9.19 -16.74
N LEU A 115 4.80 9.01 -15.43
CA LEU A 115 5.62 8.12 -14.60
C LEU A 115 5.56 6.68 -15.12
N SER A 116 4.38 6.20 -15.51
CA SER A 116 4.22 4.85 -16.07
C SER A 116 5.02 4.63 -17.36
N LEU A 117 5.17 5.67 -18.19
CA LEU A 117 5.88 5.59 -19.48
C LEU A 117 7.39 5.84 -19.35
N THR A 118 7.84 6.54 -18.29
CA THR A 118 9.28 6.82 -18.07
C THR A 118 9.94 5.83 -17.11
N THR A 119 9.44 5.76 -15.87
CA THR A 119 10.06 4.99 -14.77
C THR A 119 9.32 3.68 -14.52
N GLY A 120 8.01 3.65 -14.79
CA GLY A 120 7.13 2.51 -14.59
C GLY A 120 6.81 2.18 -13.14
N LEU A 121 7.34 2.95 -12.19
CA LEU A 121 7.00 2.91 -10.77
C LEU A 121 6.23 4.18 -10.41
N ILE A 122 5.15 4.02 -9.67
CA ILE A 122 4.27 5.12 -9.26
C ILE A 122 4.11 5.06 -7.74
N PRO A 123 4.45 6.14 -7.01
CA PRO A 123 4.20 6.22 -5.59
C PRO A 123 2.70 6.37 -5.31
N THR A 124 2.27 6.10 -4.08
CA THR A 124 0.89 6.35 -3.65
C THR A 124 0.65 7.87 -3.56
N LEU A 125 -0.44 8.34 -4.17
CA LEU A 125 -0.79 9.77 -4.21
C LEU A 125 -2.09 10.06 -3.44
N ASN A 126 -2.47 9.18 -2.51
CA ASN A 126 -3.74 9.28 -1.78
C ASN A 126 -3.77 10.49 -0.84
N VAL A 127 -2.67 10.73 -0.11
CA VAL A 127 -2.57 11.84 0.86
C VAL A 127 -2.55 13.18 0.13
N SER A 128 -1.84 13.26 -1.00
CA SER A 128 -1.79 14.46 -1.83
C SER A 128 -3.13 14.75 -2.51
N ALA A 129 -3.84 13.73 -2.99
CA ALA A 129 -5.21 13.87 -3.50
C ALA A 129 -6.17 14.41 -2.43
N ALA A 130 -6.09 13.94 -1.18
CA ALA A 130 -6.91 14.47 -0.08
C ALA A 130 -6.60 15.93 0.28
N LEU A 131 -5.32 16.32 0.24
CA LEU A 131 -4.93 17.72 0.48
C LEU A 131 -5.45 18.64 -0.63
N LEU A 132 -5.27 18.26 -1.90
CA LEU A 132 -5.78 19.04 -3.03
C LEU A 132 -7.32 19.10 -3.04
N ALA A 133 -8.00 18.02 -2.69
CA ALA A 133 -9.46 18.00 -2.54
C ALA A 133 -9.92 18.99 -1.45
N PHE A 134 -9.23 19.03 -0.32
CA PHE A 134 -9.50 19.99 0.75
C PHE A 134 -9.29 21.44 0.29
N LEU A 135 -8.15 21.73 -0.34
CA LEU A 135 -7.83 23.07 -0.82
C LEU A 135 -8.80 23.54 -1.93
N ALA A 136 -9.12 22.66 -2.88
CA ALA A 136 -10.03 22.95 -3.98
C ALA A 136 -11.44 23.26 -3.47
N LEU A 137 -12.01 22.42 -2.60
CA LEU A 137 -13.35 22.68 -2.09
C LEU A 137 -13.41 23.84 -1.11
N ARG A 138 -12.40 24.04 -0.27
CA ARG A 138 -12.36 25.20 0.63
C ARG A 138 -12.22 26.51 -0.14
N GLY A 139 -11.43 26.51 -1.21
CA GLY A 139 -11.33 27.64 -2.14
C GLY A 139 -12.66 27.89 -2.86
N TRP A 140 -13.32 26.81 -3.33
CA TRP A 140 -14.62 26.87 -3.99
C TRP A 140 -15.72 27.41 -3.07
N THR A 141 -15.81 26.94 -1.81
CA THR A 141 -16.80 27.43 -0.85
C THR A 141 -16.54 28.89 -0.50
N HIS A 142 -15.28 29.27 -0.25
CA HIS A 142 -14.94 30.67 0.06
C HIS A 142 -15.24 31.62 -1.11
N ALA A 143 -15.03 31.17 -2.35
CA ALA A 143 -15.41 31.93 -3.53
C ALA A 143 -16.93 32.11 -3.65
N LEU A 144 -17.72 31.06 -3.39
CA LEU A 144 -19.17 31.14 -3.38
C LEU A 144 -19.71 32.02 -2.25
N ASP A 145 -19.09 31.96 -1.06
CA ASP A 145 -19.46 32.80 0.08
C ASP A 145 -19.24 34.28 -0.27
N ARG A 146 -18.13 34.61 -0.96
CA ARG A 146 -17.88 35.98 -1.47
C ARG A 146 -18.89 36.43 -2.53
N LEU A 147 -19.47 35.48 -3.27
CA LEU A 147 -20.51 35.74 -4.27
C LEU A 147 -21.93 35.75 -3.65
N GLY A 148 -22.06 35.61 -2.33
CA GLY A 148 -23.35 35.60 -1.63
C GLY A 148 -24.19 34.34 -1.85
N ILE A 149 -23.61 33.28 -2.44
CA ILE A 149 -24.30 32.03 -2.70
C ILE A 149 -24.13 31.12 -1.48
N ALA A 150 -25.24 30.83 -0.78
CA ALA A 150 -25.24 29.91 0.36
C ALA A 150 -24.75 28.52 -0.07
N SER A 151 -23.54 28.17 0.36
CA SER A 151 -22.89 26.90 0.03
C SER A 151 -23.07 25.90 1.17
N ARG A 152 -23.30 24.62 0.84
CA ARG A 152 -23.37 23.57 1.87
C ARG A 152 -22.05 23.47 2.65
N PRO A 153 -22.09 23.20 3.97
CA PRO A 153 -20.88 23.05 4.77
C PRO A 153 -20.03 21.89 4.23
N PHE A 154 -18.72 22.11 4.14
CA PHE A 154 -17.77 21.10 3.66
C PHE A 154 -17.44 20.12 4.79
N THR A 155 -17.67 18.82 4.56
CA THR A 155 -17.56 17.78 5.59
C THR A 155 -16.36 16.86 5.36
N ARG A 156 -15.88 16.21 6.44
CA ARG A 156 -14.80 15.21 6.36
C ARG A 156 -15.13 14.04 5.42
N GLN A 157 -16.41 13.63 5.38
CA GLN A 157 -16.89 12.54 4.54
C GLN A 157 -16.90 12.95 3.06
N GLU A 158 -17.32 14.17 2.74
CA GLU A 158 -17.25 14.72 1.38
C GLU A 158 -15.80 14.72 0.87
N ASN A 159 -14.84 15.15 1.69
CA ASN A 159 -13.42 15.13 1.30
C ASN A 159 -12.90 13.71 1.05
N THR A 160 -13.30 12.75 1.88
CA THR A 160 -12.93 11.34 1.73
C THR A 160 -13.48 10.76 0.43
N VAL A 161 -14.73 11.05 0.09
CA VAL A 161 -15.37 10.59 -1.16
C VAL A 161 -14.66 11.18 -2.39
N ILE A 162 -14.26 12.46 -2.35
CA ILE A 162 -13.53 13.12 -3.44
C ILE A 162 -12.15 12.50 -3.64
N GLN A 163 -11.40 12.30 -2.55
CA GLN A 163 -10.12 11.61 -2.61
C GLN A 163 -10.28 10.21 -3.20
N THR A 164 -11.26 9.44 -2.72
CA THR A 164 -11.55 8.09 -3.22
C THR A 164 -11.85 8.10 -4.72
N CYS A 165 -12.68 9.03 -5.19
CA CYS A 165 -13.02 9.17 -6.60
C CYS A 165 -11.82 9.58 -7.47
N ALA A 166 -10.99 10.53 -6.99
CA ALA A 166 -9.80 10.96 -7.70
C ALA A 166 -8.74 9.85 -7.78
N VAL A 167 -8.55 9.09 -6.68
CA VAL A 167 -7.65 7.94 -6.62
C VAL A 167 -8.10 6.85 -7.58
N ALA A 168 -9.37 6.46 -7.53
CA ALA A 168 -9.94 5.49 -8.46
C ALA A 168 -9.72 5.91 -9.94
N CYS A 169 -9.86 7.21 -10.25
CA CYS A 169 -9.65 7.75 -11.59
C CYS A 169 -8.21 7.57 -12.08
N TYR A 170 -7.21 8.05 -11.33
CA TYR A 170 -5.81 7.95 -11.76
C TYR A 170 -5.27 6.51 -11.66
N THR A 171 -5.80 5.69 -10.74
CA THR A 171 -5.43 4.27 -10.63
C THR A 171 -5.71 3.54 -11.94
N ILE A 172 -6.75 3.90 -12.70
CA ILE A 172 -6.98 3.32 -14.04
C ILE A 172 -5.86 3.70 -15.01
N GLY A 173 -5.29 4.91 -14.90
CA GLY A 173 -4.11 5.32 -15.66
C GLY A 173 -2.88 4.42 -15.45
N TYR A 174 -2.70 3.91 -14.23
CA TYR A 174 -1.63 2.96 -13.92
C TYR A 174 -2.02 1.51 -14.19
N GLY A 175 -3.09 1.05 -13.54
CA GLY A 175 -3.58 -0.32 -13.58
C GLY A 175 -4.01 -0.76 -14.97
N GLY A 176 -4.59 0.17 -15.75
CA GLY A 176 -5.07 -0.06 -17.11
C GLY A 176 -3.99 -0.54 -18.08
N GLY A 177 -2.71 -0.45 -17.68
CA GLY A 177 -1.59 -1.12 -18.32
C GLY A 177 -1.05 -0.42 -19.56
N PHE A 178 -1.32 0.87 -19.67
CA PHE A 178 -0.88 1.75 -20.75
C PHE A 178 0.65 1.76 -20.91
N GLY A 179 1.43 1.77 -19.82
CA GLY A 179 2.89 1.63 -19.88
C GLY A 179 3.42 0.19 -19.75
N SER A 180 2.55 -0.82 -19.79
CA SER A 180 2.92 -2.23 -19.66
C SER A 180 2.28 -3.09 -20.76
N PHE A 181 1.28 -3.89 -20.42
CA PHE A 181 0.72 -4.88 -21.33
C PHE A 181 -0.06 -4.30 -22.52
N LEU A 182 -0.57 -3.06 -22.46
CA LEU A 182 -1.31 -2.45 -23.58
C LEU A 182 -0.33 -2.03 -24.66
N LEU A 183 0.69 -1.26 -24.28
CA LEU A 183 1.76 -0.88 -25.19
C LEU A 183 2.56 -2.11 -25.66
N GLY A 184 2.67 -3.16 -24.83
CA GLY A 184 3.24 -4.44 -25.23
C GLY A 184 2.58 -5.10 -26.45
N LEU A 185 1.36 -4.69 -26.85
CA LEU A 185 0.70 -5.17 -28.07
C LEU A 185 1.00 -4.34 -29.33
N ASN A 186 1.65 -3.19 -29.22
CA ASN A 186 1.98 -2.34 -30.35
C ASN A 186 2.93 -3.07 -31.32
N LYS A 187 2.81 -2.78 -32.62
CA LYS A 187 3.75 -3.24 -33.65
C LYS A 187 5.21 -2.90 -33.31
N LYS A 188 5.50 -1.71 -32.77
CA LYS A 188 6.87 -1.32 -32.39
C LYS A 188 7.47 -2.29 -31.37
N THR A 189 6.73 -2.60 -30.30
CA THR A 189 7.19 -3.55 -29.27
C THR A 189 7.25 -4.98 -29.80
N TYR A 190 6.37 -5.34 -30.74
CA TYR A 190 6.44 -6.63 -31.44
C TYR A 190 7.75 -6.83 -32.20
N GLU A 191 8.17 -5.82 -32.96
CA GLU A 191 9.41 -5.85 -33.74
C GLU A 191 10.64 -5.86 -32.83
N LEU A 192 10.63 -5.04 -31.77
CA LEU A 192 11.70 -4.99 -30.76
C LEU A 192 11.89 -6.30 -29.98
N SER A 193 10.82 -7.08 -29.77
CA SER A 193 10.89 -8.41 -29.15
C SER A 193 11.39 -9.52 -30.09
N GLY A 194 11.71 -9.18 -31.35
CA GLY A 194 12.18 -10.12 -32.37
C GLY A 194 11.03 -10.86 -33.04
N ALA A 195 10.74 -10.52 -34.29
CA ALA A 195 9.67 -11.13 -35.08
C ALA A 195 9.90 -12.63 -35.40
N SER A 196 11.14 -13.10 -35.30
CA SER A 196 11.54 -14.51 -35.49
C SER A 196 11.65 -15.30 -34.18
N THR A 197 11.35 -14.70 -33.02
CA THR A 197 11.45 -15.36 -31.72
C THR A 197 10.31 -16.40 -31.55
N PRO A 198 10.62 -17.65 -31.14
CA PRO A 198 9.59 -18.66 -30.86
C PRO A 198 8.54 -18.13 -29.86
N GLY A 199 7.25 -18.21 -30.19
CA GLY A 199 6.16 -17.67 -29.37
C GLY A 199 5.72 -16.24 -29.74
N ASN A 200 6.45 -15.53 -30.60
CA ASN A 200 6.09 -14.21 -31.12
C ASN A 200 5.44 -14.31 -32.52
N VAL A 201 4.25 -14.90 -32.61
CA VAL A 201 3.61 -15.21 -33.90
C VAL A 201 3.31 -13.97 -34.77
N PRO A 202 3.45 -14.04 -36.10
CA PRO A 202 3.08 -12.96 -37.02
C PRO A 202 1.62 -12.52 -36.84
N GLY A 203 1.37 -11.21 -36.83
CA GLY A 203 0.02 -10.66 -36.60
C GLY A 203 -0.43 -10.65 -35.13
N SER A 204 0.45 -11.00 -34.18
CA SER A 204 0.18 -10.93 -32.73
C SER A 204 0.26 -9.51 -32.12
N TYR A 205 0.12 -8.46 -32.95
CA TYR A 205 0.03 -7.07 -32.50
C TYR A 205 -1.40 -6.52 -32.67
N LYS A 206 -1.74 -5.53 -31.87
CA LYS A 206 -3.00 -4.77 -31.98
C LYS A 206 -2.69 -3.34 -31.60
N GLU A 207 -2.85 -2.44 -32.56
CA GLU A 207 -2.56 -1.02 -32.33
C GLU A 207 -3.47 -0.43 -31.25
N PRO A 208 -2.92 0.44 -30.37
CA PRO A 208 -3.73 1.16 -29.41
C PRO A 208 -4.84 1.95 -30.11
N GLY A 209 -6.06 1.88 -29.58
CA GLY A 209 -7.23 2.58 -30.12
C GLY A 209 -8.17 2.97 -28.97
N ILE A 210 -8.58 4.23 -28.93
CA ILE A 210 -9.36 4.80 -27.81
C ILE A 210 -10.61 3.96 -27.54
N GLY A 211 -11.42 3.67 -28.57
CA GLY A 211 -12.69 2.95 -28.41
C GLY A 211 -12.56 1.56 -27.79
N TRP A 212 -11.65 0.71 -28.30
CA TRP A 212 -11.47 -0.62 -27.72
C TRP A 212 -10.72 -0.58 -26.39
N MET A 213 -9.85 0.39 -26.14
CA MET A 213 -9.18 0.54 -24.85
C MET A 213 -10.17 0.95 -23.76
N THR A 214 -11.05 1.91 -24.03
CA THR A 214 -12.15 2.30 -23.14
C THR A 214 -13.10 1.12 -22.87
N GLY A 215 -13.55 0.43 -23.93
CA GLY A 215 -14.42 -0.75 -23.78
C GLY A 215 -13.77 -1.88 -22.97
N PHE A 216 -12.47 -2.08 -23.14
CA PHE A 216 -11.70 -3.07 -22.37
C PHE A 216 -11.67 -2.70 -20.88
N LEU A 217 -11.33 -1.44 -20.55
CA LEU A 217 -11.25 -0.98 -19.16
C LEU A 217 -12.61 -0.99 -18.47
N LEU A 218 -13.68 -0.60 -19.16
CA LEU A 218 -15.05 -0.69 -18.67
C LEU A 218 -15.45 -2.15 -18.37
N SER A 219 -14.99 -3.10 -19.17
CA SER A 219 -15.33 -4.52 -18.97
C SER A 219 -14.59 -5.14 -17.79
N THR A 220 -13.34 -4.74 -17.53
CA THR A 220 -12.48 -5.41 -16.53
C THR A 220 -12.39 -4.69 -15.20
N SER A 221 -12.54 -3.37 -15.16
CA SER A 221 -12.22 -2.58 -13.95
C SER A 221 -13.28 -2.71 -12.86
N PHE A 222 -14.56 -2.79 -13.21
CA PHE A 222 -15.66 -2.86 -12.24
C PHE A 222 -15.72 -4.18 -11.47
N VAL A 223 -15.24 -5.27 -12.10
CA VAL A 223 -15.13 -6.58 -11.44
C VAL A 223 -14.19 -6.46 -10.23
N GLY A 224 -13.14 -5.63 -10.36
CA GLY A 224 -12.19 -5.23 -9.31
C GLY A 224 -12.86 -4.84 -8.01
N LEU A 225 -13.86 -3.97 -8.15
CA LEU A 225 -14.54 -3.32 -7.05
C LEU A 225 -15.38 -4.27 -6.21
N LEU A 226 -15.94 -5.31 -6.82
CA LEU A 226 -16.87 -6.23 -6.13
C LEU A 226 -16.16 -7.44 -5.53
N THR A 227 -14.92 -7.70 -5.93
CA THR A 227 -14.21 -8.94 -5.60
C THR A 227 -13.89 -9.08 -4.11
N LEU A 228 -13.37 -8.02 -3.49
CA LEU A 228 -12.99 -8.03 -2.06
C LEU A 228 -14.02 -7.33 -1.16
N LEU A 229 -15.14 -6.88 -1.74
CA LEU A 229 -16.19 -6.21 -1.00
C LEU A 229 -16.74 -7.03 0.18
N PRO A 230 -16.92 -8.37 0.08
CA PRO A 230 -17.33 -9.20 1.22
C PRO A 230 -16.25 -9.34 2.30
N LEU A 231 -14.97 -9.26 1.91
CA LEU A 231 -13.82 -9.45 2.79
C LEU A 231 -13.36 -8.15 3.48
N ARG A 232 -14.01 -7.01 3.19
CA ARG A 232 -13.64 -5.71 3.78
C ARG A 232 -13.62 -5.71 5.31
N LYS A 233 -14.58 -6.40 5.94
CA LYS A 233 -14.64 -6.49 7.42
C LYS A 233 -13.46 -7.28 7.96
N VAL A 234 -13.12 -8.38 7.29
CA VAL A 234 -11.98 -9.22 7.68
C VAL A 234 -10.68 -8.42 7.58
N LEU A 235 -10.44 -7.73 6.48
CA LEU A 235 -9.18 -7.00 6.26
C LEU A 235 -9.04 -5.74 7.13
N VAL A 236 -10.11 -4.95 7.26
CA VAL A 236 -10.07 -3.64 7.92
C VAL A 236 -10.35 -3.74 9.43
N ILE A 237 -11.33 -4.55 9.84
CA ILE A 237 -11.79 -4.65 11.23
C ILE A 237 -11.13 -5.83 11.95
N ASP A 238 -11.16 -7.04 11.39
CA ASP A 238 -10.70 -8.23 12.11
C ASP A 238 -9.17 -8.31 12.15
N TYR A 239 -8.51 -8.16 11.00
CA TYR A 239 -7.04 -8.14 10.90
C TYR A 239 -6.41 -6.81 11.30
N LYS A 240 -7.22 -5.74 11.42
CA LYS A 240 -6.78 -4.37 11.75
C LYS A 240 -5.56 -3.93 10.94
N LEU A 241 -5.50 -4.27 9.64
CA LEU A 241 -4.38 -3.91 8.78
C LEU A 241 -4.20 -2.39 8.78
N THR A 242 -2.95 -1.94 8.81
CA THR A 242 -2.60 -0.53 8.99
C THR A 242 -2.94 0.28 7.74
N TYR A 243 -2.67 -0.25 6.54
CA TYR A 243 -2.73 0.50 5.27
C TYR A 243 -2.12 1.91 5.42
N PRO A 244 -0.79 2.03 5.52
CA PRO A 244 -0.09 3.25 5.94
C PRO A 244 -0.55 4.52 5.22
N SER A 245 -0.64 4.51 3.89
CA SER A 245 -1.13 5.62 3.08
C SER A 245 -2.60 5.96 3.36
N GLY A 246 -3.46 4.96 3.59
CA GLY A 246 -4.87 5.19 3.92
C GLY A 246 -5.05 5.79 5.33
N THR A 247 -4.26 5.29 6.30
CA THR A 247 -4.21 5.86 7.64
C THR A 247 -3.65 7.29 7.63
N ALA A 248 -2.59 7.54 6.86
CA ALA A 248 -2.02 8.87 6.68
C ALA A 248 -3.05 9.87 6.12
N THR A 249 -3.82 9.45 5.12
CA THR A 249 -4.91 10.24 4.54
C THR A 249 -6.01 10.52 5.56
N ALA A 250 -6.43 9.52 6.33
CA ALA A 250 -7.50 9.72 7.32
C ALA A 250 -7.11 10.68 8.43
N VAL A 251 -5.89 10.56 8.96
CA VAL A 251 -5.34 11.48 9.97
C VAL A 251 -5.34 12.91 9.46
N LEU A 252 -4.94 13.11 8.20
CA LEU A 252 -4.94 14.41 7.56
C LEU A 252 -6.36 15.00 7.43
N ILE A 253 -7.30 14.22 6.90
CA ILE A 253 -8.70 14.65 6.70
C ILE A 253 -9.34 15.02 8.05
N ASN A 254 -9.16 14.18 9.07
CA ASN A 254 -9.68 14.43 10.40
C ASN A 254 -9.04 15.69 11.01
N GLY A 255 -7.72 15.85 10.88
CA GLY A 255 -7.00 17.03 11.36
C GLY A 255 -7.50 18.33 10.77
N PHE A 256 -7.84 18.36 9.48
CA PHE A 256 -8.35 19.57 8.81
C PHE A 256 -9.81 19.92 9.13
N HIS A 257 -10.64 18.94 9.48
CA HIS A 257 -12.07 19.14 9.73
C HIS A 257 -12.45 19.17 11.21
N THR A 258 -11.48 18.98 12.12
CA THR A 258 -11.74 19.10 13.56
C THR A 258 -11.99 20.58 13.92
N PRO A 259 -13.05 20.90 14.70
CA PRO A 259 -13.38 22.27 15.06
C PRO A 259 -12.21 23.00 15.73
N GLN A 260 -12.13 24.32 15.52
CA GLN A 260 -11.01 25.19 15.92
C GLN A 260 -10.69 25.22 17.43
N GLY A 261 -11.45 24.51 18.28
CA GLY A 261 -11.22 24.38 19.72
C GLY A 261 -10.22 23.31 20.14
N ASP A 262 -9.96 22.28 19.32
CA ASP A 262 -9.05 21.20 19.72
C ASP A 262 -7.56 21.60 19.54
N LYS A 263 -6.88 21.80 20.68
CA LYS A 263 -5.44 22.11 20.74
C LYS A 263 -4.60 21.01 20.09
N ASN A 264 -5.04 19.76 20.12
CA ASN A 264 -4.31 18.62 19.54
C ASN A 264 -4.41 18.61 18.02
N ALA A 265 -5.59 18.82 17.44
CA ALA A 265 -5.76 18.95 15.99
C ALA A 265 -4.93 20.10 15.42
N LYS A 266 -4.89 21.27 16.08
CA LYS A 266 -4.04 22.40 15.66
C LYS A 266 -2.55 22.03 15.66
N LYS A 267 -2.08 21.26 16.65
CA LYS A 267 -0.69 20.77 16.71
C LYS A 267 -0.40 19.76 15.59
N GLN A 268 -1.33 18.85 15.31
CA GLN A 268 -1.20 17.88 14.22
C GLN A 268 -1.13 18.56 12.86
N VAL A 269 -2.02 19.52 12.57
CA VAL A 269 -2.01 20.29 11.33
C VAL A 269 -0.72 21.10 11.19
N ARG A 270 -0.26 21.74 12.27
CA ARG A 270 1.02 22.48 12.26
C ARG A 270 2.21 21.56 12.02
N GLY A 271 2.24 20.39 12.66
CA GLY A 271 3.25 19.36 12.43
C GLY A 271 3.24 18.91 10.98
N PHE A 272 2.07 18.56 10.45
CA PHE A 272 1.89 18.21 9.04
C PHE A 272 2.42 19.28 8.10
N LEU A 273 1.98 20.54 8.22
CA LEU A 273 2.43 21.62 7.33
C LEU A 273 3.95 21.85 7.40
N ARG A 274 4.55 21.74 8.59
CA ARG A 274 6.00 21.91 8.77
C ARG A 274 6.78 20.84 8.02
N TYR A 275 6.44 19.57 8.24
CA TYR A 275 7.15 18.46 7.60
C TYR A 275 6.78 18.29 6.14
N PHE A 276 5.58 18.69 5.74
CA PHE A 276 5.18 18.87 4.35
C PHE A 276 6.10 19.86 3.62
N GLY A 277 6.31 21.05 4.19
CA GLY A 277 7.19 22.07 3.62
C GLY A 277 8.65 21.59 3.53
N ILE A 278 9.15 20.96 4.59
CA ILE A 278 10.50 20.35 4.61
C ILE A 278 10.62 19.31 3.50
N SER A 279 9.65 18.40 3.39
CA SER A 279 9.70 17.33 2.41
C SER A 279 9.58 17.84 0.98
N PHE A 280 8.70 18.80 0.72
CA PHE A 280 8.56 19.41 -0.59
C PHE A 280 9.85 20.12 -1.03
N LEU A 281 10.47 20.89 -0.12
CA LEU A 281 11.74 21.58 -0.39
C LEU A 281 12.89 20.61 -0.55
N TRP A 282 12.90 19.52 0.22
CA TRP A 282 13.89 18.46 0.07
C TRP A 282 13.79 17.77 -1.29
N SER A 283 12.59 17.42 -1.74
CA SER A 283 12.39 16.81 -3.06
C SER A 283 12.74 17.76 -4.20
N PHE A 284 12.46 19.07 -4.05
CA PHE A 284 12.96 20.10 -4.96
C PHE A 284 14.49 20.15 -5.00
N PHE A 285 15.12 20.16 -3.84
CA PHE A 285 16.58 20.15 -3.72
C PHE A 285 17.17 18.90 -4.37
N GLN A 286 16.63 17.72 -4.08
CA GLN A 286 17.05 16.46 -4.70
C GLN A 286 16.92 16.51 -6.22
N TRP A 287 15.79 17.00 -6.73
CA TRP A 287 15.54 17.13 -8.17
C TRP A 287 16.65 17.94 -8.85
N PHE A 288 17.14 19.03 -8.23
CA PHE A 288 18.21 19.87 -8.78
C PHE A 288 19.49 19.09 -9.16
N TYR A 289 19.79 17.98 -8.47
CA TYR A 289 20.99 17.15 -8.68
C TYR A 289 20.76 15.89 -9.54
N THR A 290 19.56 15.73 -10.12
CA THR A 290 19.16 14.54 -10.90
C THR A 290 19.36 14.67 -12.42
N GLY A 291 20.31 15.49 -12.88
CA GLY A 291 20.48 15.87 -14.29
C GLY A 291 20.81 14.75 -15.30
N GLY A 292 20.92 13.49 -14.88
CA GLY A 292 21.23 12.34 -15.76
C GLY A 292 20.71 11.00 -15.24
N ASP A 293 20.92 9.92 -16.00
CA ASP A 293 20.33 8.59 -15.77
C ASP A 293 20.73 7.94 -14.42
N VAL A 294 21.92 8.25 -13.90
CA VAL A 294 22.44 7.74 -12.62
C VAL A 294 23.05 8.89 -11.83
N CYS A 295 22.23 9.91 -11.55
CA CYS A 295 22.67 11.12 -10.87
C CYS A 295 21.73 11.51 -9.71
N GLY A 296 22.28 12.08 -8.65
CA GLY A 296 21.54 12.72 -7.57
C GLY A 296 21.69 12.03 -6.22
N PHE A 297 21.10 12.63 -5.19
CA PHE A 297 21.11 12.13 -3.80
C PHE A 297 20.43 10.76 -3.66
N LEU A 298 19.50 10.43 -4.58
CA LEU A 298 18.88 9.11 -4.69
C LEU A 298 19.88 7.97 -4.95
N GLN A 299 21.13 8.28 -5.30
CA GLN A 299 22.19 7.30 -5.55
C GLN A 299 23.39 7.50 -4.61
N PHE A 300 23.20 8.21 -3.50
CA PHE A 300 24.27 8.49 -2.55
C PHE A 300 24.75 7.18 -1.89
N PRO A 301 26.04 6.80 -2.01
CA PRO A 301 26.54 5.54 -1.48
C PRO A 301 26.81 5.63 0.04
N THR A 302 25.74 5.72 0.83
CA THR A 302 25.79 5.93 2.31
C THR A 302 26.64 4.89 3.03
N PHE A 303 26.62 3.64 2.56
CA PHE A 303 27.38 2.52 3.14
C PHE A 303 28.60 2.11 2.28
N GLY A 304 29.03 3.00 1.38
CA GLY A 304 30.14 2.76 0.46
C GLY A 304 29.73 2.18 -0.90
N LEU A 305 30.64 2.27 -1.87
CA LEU A 305 30.38 1.93 -3.28
C LEU A 305 30.08 0.44 -3.52
N LYS A 306 30.61 -0.45 -2.67
CA LYS A 306 30.35 -1.90 -2.77
C LYS A 306 28.92 -2.23 -2.33
N ALA A 307 28.46 -1.62 -1.24
CA ALA A 307 27.08 -1.75 -0.77
C ALA A 307 26.08 -1.13 -1.76
N TRP A 308 26.43 0.02 -2.33
CA TRP A 308 25.65 0.68 -3.38
C TRP A 308 25.41 -0.20 -4.61
N LYS A 309 26.43 -0.94 -5.10
CA LYS A 309 26.27 -1.92 -6.20
C LYS A 309 25.25 -3.02 -5.88
N HIS A 310 25.05 -3.34 -4.61
CA HIS A 310 24.06 -4.29 -4.13
C HIS A 310 22.76 -3.61 -3.68
N THR A 311 22.51 -2.35 -4.09
CA THR A 311 21.33 -1.55 -3.73
C THR A 311 21.21 -1.18 -2.25
N PHE A 312 22.25 -1.42 -1.43
CA PHE A 312 22.29 -0.99 -0.03
C PHE A 312 22.78 0.45 0.05
N PHE A 313 21.83 1.38 -0.02
CA PHE A 313 22.05 2.80 0.21
C PHE A 313 20.76 3.43 0.72
N PHE A 314 20.88 4.57 1.39
CA PHE A 314 19.73 5.39 1.77
C PHE A 314 19.37 6.29 0.59
N ASP A 315 18.15 6.17 0.07
CA ASP A 315 17.73 6.92 -1.12
C ASP A 315 17.25 8.35 -0.77
N PHE A 316 17.15 8.65 0.53
CA PHE A 316 16.64 9.92 1.06
C PHE A 316 15.21 10.24 0.60
N SER A 317 14.40 9.26 0.21
CA SER A 317 12.98 9.40 -0.10
C SER A 317 12.18 9.51 1.19
N LEU A 318 11.69 10.73 1.45
CA LEU A 318 10.87 11.02 2.61
C LEU A 318 9.50 10.32 2.54
N THR A 319 9.04 9.92 1.35
CA THR A 319 7.87 9.05 1.19
C THR A 319 8.06 7.71 1.90
N TYR A 320 9.18 7.01 1.66
CA TYR A 320 9.44 5.71 2.28
C TYR A 320 9.77 5.82 3.76
N VAL A 321 10.48 6.87 4.17
CA VAL A 321 10.68 7.17 5.59
C VAL A 321 9.33 7.39 6.29
N GLY A 322 8.44 8.19 5.72
CA GLY A 322 7.09 8.43 6.26
C GLY A 322 6.25 7.14 6.34
N ALA A 323 6.26 6.31 5.29
CA ALA A 323 5.59 5.01 5.32
C ALA A 323 6.16 4.09 6.42
N GLY A 324 7.50 4.11 6.61
CA GLY A 324 8.21 3.39 7.66
C GLY A 324 7.91 3.85 9.09
N MET A 325 7.53 5.13 9.27
CA MET A 325 7.07 5.66 10.56
C MET A 325 5.67 5.15 10.95
N ILE A 326 4.81 4.82 9.98
CA ILE A 326 3.45 4.34 10.22
C ILE A 326 3.41 2.81 10.29
N CYS A 327 4.25 2.12 9.50
CA CYS A 327 4.36 0.66 9.54
C CYS A 327 4.83 0.16 10.90
N SER A 328 4.36 -1.03 11.27
CA SER A 328 4.87 -1.70 12.48
C SER A 328 6.37 -2.03 12.33
N HIS A 329 7.12 -1.96 13.42
CA HIS A 329 8.54 -2.32 13.43
C HIS A 329 8.79 -3.74 12.91
N LEU A 330 7.85 -4.67 13.16
CA LEU A 330 7.93 -6.04 12.64
C LEU A 330 7.94 -6.10 11.11
N VAL A 331 7.13 -5.27 10.45
CA VAL A 331 7.12 -5.17 8.99
C VAL A 331 8.47 -4.66 8.50
N ASN A 332 8.97 -3.57 9.05
CA ASN A 332 10.21 -2.96 8.59
C ASN A 332 11.45 -3.83 8.85
N LEU A 333 11.50 -4.54 9.98
CA LEU A 333 12.55 -5.53 10.25
C LEU A 333 12.45 -6.73 9.30
N SER A 334 11.24 -7.15 8.95
CA SER A 334 11.03 -8.21 7.94
C SER A 334 11.46 -7.76 6.55
N LEU A 335 11.19 -6.50 6.17
CA LEU A 335 11.71 -5.90 4.94
C LEU A 335 13.25 -5.92 4.96
N LEU A 336 13.88 -5.45 6.04
CA LEU A 336 15.34 -5.43 6.16
C LEU A 336 15.94 -6.84 6.05
N PHE A 337 15.33 -7.82 6.72
CA PHE A 337 15.75 -9.22 6.62
C PHE A 337 15.62 -9.75 5.18
N GLY A 338 14.51 -9.44 4.51
CA GLY A 338 14.32 -9.76 3.09
C GLY A 338 15.35 -9.10 2.17
N ALA A 339 15.75 -7.86 2.45
CA ALA A 339 16.79 -7.14 1.71
C ALA A 339 18.18 -7.79 1.87
N ILE A 340 18.56 -8.12 3.12
CA ILE A 340 19.82 -8.82 3.43
C ILE A 340 19.86 -10.18 2.73
N LEU A 341 18.78 -10.96 2.85
CA LEU A 341 18.70 -12.28 2.23
C LEU A 341 18.81 -12.18 0.70
N SER A 342 18.06 -11.28 0.07
CA SER A 342 17.99 -11.16 -1.38
C SER A 342 19.25 -10.52 -1.99
N TRP A 343 19.47 -9.24 -1.73
CA TRP A 343 20.54 -8.46 -2.36
C TRP A 343 21.89 -8.61 -1.68
N GLY A 344 21.90 -8.96 -0.39
CA GLY A 344 23.14 -9.20 0.36
C GLY A 344 23.74 -10.57 0.13
N ILE A 345 22.89 -11.61 0.04
CA ILE A 345 23.37 -13.02 -0.01
C ILE A 345 23.00 -13.69 -1.34
N MET A 346 21.71 -13.78 -1.69
CA MET A 346 21.26 -14.62 -2.79
C MET A 346 21.70 -14.14 -4.18
N TRP A 347 21.46 -12.87 -4.53
CA TRP A 347 21.80 -12.36 -5.86
C TRP A 347 23.31 -12.37 -6.13
N PRO A 348 24.19 -12.01 -5.17
CA PRO A 348 25.63 -12.18 -5.34
C PRO A 348 26.06 -13.63 -5.56
N LEU A 349 25.48 -14.58 -4.81
CA LEU A 349 25.81 -16.00 -4.94
C LEU A 349 25.34 -16.60 -6.28
N ILE A 350 24.10 -16.30 -6.69
CA ILE A 350 23.56 -16.71 -7.98
C ILE A 350 24.33 -16.03 -9.13
N GLY A 351 24.73 -14.78 -8.93
CA GLY A 351 25.54 -14.02 -9.88
C GLY A 351 26.89 -14.68 -10.19
N LYS A 352 27.53 -15.32 -9.19
CA LYS A 352 28.77 -16.09 -9.39
C LYS A 352 28.58 -17.33 -10.26
N GLN A 353 27.36 -17.83 -10.40
CA GLN A 353 27.02 -19.01 -11.22
C GLN A 353 26.60 -18.66 -12.66
N LYS A 354 26.88 -17.42 -13.10
CA LYS A 354 26.65 -16.99 -14.49
C LYS A 354 27.44 -17.89 -15.46
N GLY A 355 26.75 -18.47 -16.44
CA GLY A 355 27.29 -19.45 -17.38
C GLY A 355 26.93 -20.92 -17.05
N ASN A 356 26.77 -21.27 -15.77
CA ASN A 356 26.39 -22.61 -15.33
C ASN A 356 24.88 -22.75 -15.06
N TRP A 357 24.31 -21.80 -14.32
CA TRP A 357 22.89 -21.82 -13.93
C TRP A 357 21.99 -21.05 -14.90
N TYR A 358 22.55 -20.05 -15.58
CA TYR A 358 21.88 -19.27 -16.61
C TYR A 358 22.88 -18.77 -17.66
N SER A 359 22.42 -18.57 -18.90
CA SER A 359 23.29 -18.26 -20.05
C SER A 359 24.13 -16.99 -19.84
N ALA A 360 25.42 -17.06 -20.19
CA ALA A 360 26.33 -15.93 -20.14
C ALA A 360 25.97 -14.80 -21.12
N LYS A 361 25.22 -15.12 -22.20
CA LYS A 361 24.75 -14.17 -23.23
C LYS A 361 23.42 -13.48 -22.87
N ALA A 362 22.75 -13.90 -21.79
CA ALA A 362 21.50 -13.28 -21.39
C ALA A 362 21.76 -11.88 -20.80
N SER A 363 21.02 -10.87 -21.25
CA SER A 363 21.02 -9.54 -20.65
C SER A 363 20.52 -9.62 -19.20
N GLU A 364 20.99 -8.73 -18.33
CA GLU A 364 20.59 -8.73 -16.90
C GLU A 364 19.08 -8.50 -16.71
N SER A 365 18.43 -7.85 -17.67
CA SER A 365 16.99 -7.61 -17.72
C SER A 365 16.18 -8.78 -18.31
N SER A 366 16.83 -9.80 -18.88
CA SER A 366 16.17 -10.95 -19.46
C SER A 366 15.65 -11.91 -18.37
N MET A 367 14.45 -12.44 -18.59
CA MET A 367 13.80 -13.45 -17.74
C MET A 367 14.57 -14.77 -17.68
N SER A 368 15.36 -15.09 -18.70
CA SER A 368 16.26 -16.25 -18.72
C SER A 368 17.57 -16.00 -17.95
N GLY A 369 17.73 -14.80 -17.39
CA GLY A 369 18.87 -14.40 -16.56
C GLY A 369 18.51 -14.19 -15.09
N LEU A 370 19.28 -13.35 -14.41
CA LEU A 370 19.13 -13.09 -12.96
C LEU A 370 17.75 -12.52 -12.60
N PHE A 371 17.15 -11.72 -13.48
CA PHE A 371 15.84 -11.11 -13.25
C PHE A 371 14.70 -12.15 -13.18
N GLY A 372 14.85 -13.31 -13.81
CA GLY A 372 13.94 -14.45 -13.66
C GLY A 372 13.88 -14.93 -12.21
N TYR A 373 15.05 -15.24 -11.61
CA TYR A 373 15.11 -15.64 -10.20
C TYR A 373 14.53 -14.60 -9.26
N LYS A 374 14.86 -13.31 -9.47
CA LYS A 374 14.31 -12.18 -8.69
C LYS A 374 12.78 -12.16 -8.70
N SER A 375 12.20 -12.26 -9.90
CA SER A 375 10.75 -12.18 -10.06
C SER A 375 10.02 -13.41 -9.50
N PHE A 376 10.46 -14.63 -9.83
CA PHE A 376 9.75 -15.85 -9.46
C PHE A 376 9.89 -16.20 -7.97
N ILE A 377 11.04 -15.94 -7.35
CA ILE A 377 11.21 -16.18 -5.91
C ILE A 377 10.37 -15.18 -5.10
N CYS A 378 10.34 -13.91 -5.49
CA CYS A 378 9.45 -12.91 -4.89
C CYS A 378 7.99 -13.36 -4.99
N ILE A 379 7.56 -13.78 -6.18
CA ILE A 379 6.24 -14.35 -6.45
C ILE A 379 5.92 -15.55 -5.54
N ALA A 380 6.86 -16.47 -5.36
CA ALA A 380 6.67 -17.67 -4.56
C ALA A 380 6.42 -17.33 -3.08
N LEU A 381 7.16 -16.36 -2.53
CA LEU A 381 6.94 -15.83 -1.18
C LEU A 381 5.56 -15.15 -1.05
N LEU A 382 5.21 -14.27 -2.01
CA LEU A 382 3.94 -13.53 -2.01
C LEU A 382 2.73 -14.50 -2.04
N VAL A 383 2.76 -15.49 -2.94
CA VAL A 383 1.68 -16.47 -3.07
C VAL A 383 1.67 -17.43 -1.90
N GLY A 384 2.82 -17.88 -1.39
CA GLY A 384 2.87 -18.80 -0.25
C GLY A 384 2.24 -18.21 1.01
N ASP A 385 2.61 -16.97 1.33
CA ASP A 385 2.04 -16.23 2.46
C ASP A 385 0.56 -15.92 2.27
N GLY A 386 0.21 -15.37 1.10
CA GLY A 386 -1.15 -15.01 0.78
C GLY A 386 -2.10 -16.22 0.74
N PHE A 387 -1.63 -17.35 0.22
CA PHE A 387 -2.38 -18.60 0.18
C PHE A 387 -2.66 -19.14 1.59
N TYR A 388 -1.65 -19.16 2.47
CA TYR A 388 -1.85 -19.57 3.86
C TYR A 388 -2.91 -18.71 4.55
N ASN A 389 -2.78 -17.39 4.46
CA ASN A 389 -3.73 -16.45 5.06
C ASN A 389 -5.13 -16.58 4.45
N PHE A 390 -5.24 -16.78 3.14
CA PHE A 390 -6.52 -16.99 2.45
C PHE A 390 -7.22 -18.27 2.94
N VAL A 391 -6.48 -19.39 3.02
CA VAL A 391 -7.01 -20.66 3.54
C VAL A 391 -7.41 -20.52 5.01
N LYS A 392 -6.58 -19.86 5.83
CA LYS A 392 -6.89 -19.58 7.24
C LYS A 392 -8.19 -18.82 7.40
N VAL A 393 -8.39 -17.75 6.63
CA VAL A 393 -9.64 -16.96 6.65
C VAL A 393 -10.83 -17.81 6.25
N ILE A 394 -10.72 -18.62 5.20
CA ILE A 394 -11.80 -19.53 4.78
C ILE A 394 -12.13 -20.52 5.90
N VAL A 395 -11.13 -21.15 6.51
CA VAL A 395 -11.33 -22.13 7.58
C VAL A 395 -11.99 -21.48 8.81
N VAL A 396 -11.53 -20.31 9.24
CA VAL A 396 -12.11 -19.56 10.37
C VAL A 396 -13.55 -19.13 10.04
N THR A 397 -13.81 -18.68 8.81
CA THR A 397 -15.15 -18.30 8.36
C THR A 397 -16.08 -19.51 8.34
N LEU A 398 -15.64 -20.64 7.80
CA LEU A 398 -16.44 -21.88 7.78
C LEU A 398 -16.72 -22.41 9.19
N LYS A 399 -15.73 -22.38 10.10
CA LYS A 399 -15.93 -22.74 11.51
C LYS A 399 -16.94 -21.85 12.20
N SER A 400 -16.80 -20.53 12.06
CA SER A 400 -17.73 -19.56 12.67
C SER A 400 -19.15 -19.66 12.09
N VAL A 401 -19.31 -19.92 10.79
CA VAL A 401 -20.63 -20.18 10.17
C VAL A 401 -21.22 -21.49 10.69
N ARG A 402 -20.42 -22.56 10.81
CA ARG A 402 -20.86 -23.85 11.36
C ARG A 402 -21.27 -23.72 12.83
N GLU A 403 -20.52 -22.98 13.63
CA GLU A 403 -20.84 -22.68 15.04
C GLU A 403 -22.09 -21.80 15.17
N ARG A 404 -22.24 -20.78 14.32
CA ARG A 404 -23.43 -19.92 14.29
C ARG A 404 -24.68 -20.67 13.82
N SER A 405 -24.53 -21.61 12.89
CA SER A 405 -25.59 -22.52 12.46
C SER A 405 -25.95 -23.53 13.56
N ARG A 406 -24.95 -24.02 14.31
CA ARG A 406 -25.15 -24.91 15.47
C ARG A 406 -25.75 -24.19 16.69
N ARG A 407 -25.52 -22.87 16.83
CA ARG A 407 -26.11 -22.00 17.87
C ARG A 407 -27.47 -21.41 17.50
N ARG A 408 -28.07 -21.75 16.35
CA ARG A 408 -29.45 -21.34 15.99
C ARG A 408 -30.55 -21.98 16.86
N GLY A 409 -30.19 -22.76 17.88
CA GLY A 409 -31.10 -23.33 18.88
C GLY A 409 -31.02 -22.71 20.29
N LEU A 410 -30.18 -21.70 20.56
CA LEU A 410 -30.14 -21.09 21.89
C LEU A 410 -29.81 -19.59 21.77
N ASN A 411 -30.79 -18.75 22.08
CA ASN A 411 -30.62 -17.30 22.03
C ASN A 411 -30.14 -16.74 23.38
N ASN A 412 -29.30 -15.72 23.25
CA ASN A 412 -29.10 -14.56 24.11
C ASN A 412 -28.12 -14.57 25.31
N ARG A 413 -27.36 -13.45 25.30
CA ARG A 413 -26.62 -12.75 26.37
C ARG A 413 -25.28 -13.34 26.80
N VAL A 414 -24.21 -12.66 26.38
CA VAL A 414 -23.29 -12.00 27.32
C VAL A 414 -22.81 -10.71 26.64
N ALA A 415 -23.17 -9.58 27.25
CA ALA A 415 -22.43 -8.33 27.15
C ALA A 415 -21.64 -8.25 28.46
N ASP A 416 -20.31 -8.14 28.40
CA ASP A 416 -19.58 -7.09 29.11
C ASP A 416 -18.09 -7.08 28.77
N ALA A 417 -17.50 -5.87 28.90
CA ALA A 417 -16.13 -5.53 29.34
C ALA A 417 -15.50 -4.36 28.54
N ASP A 418 -15.54 -3.20 29.21
CA ASP A 418 -14.49 -2.17 29.35
C ASP A 418 -14.23 -1.13 28.24
N THR A 419 -14.89 0.02 28.41
CA THR A 419 -14.41 1.41 28.57
C THR A 419 -13.08 1.89 27.96
N MET A 420 -12.66 1.30 26.84
CA MET A 420 -11.84 1.94 25.80
C MET A 420 -12.43 1.79 24.40
N ALA A 421 -13.60 1.17 24.34
CA ALA A 421 -14.22 0.69 23.14
C ALA A 421 -15.20 1.67 22.51
N ILE A 422 -15.54 2.82 23.10
CA ILE A 422 -16.64 3.67 22.59
C ILE A 422 -16.31 4.24 21.19
N ASP A 423 -15.08 4.71 20.96
CA ASP A 423 -14.69 5.32 19.67
C ASP A 423 -14.50 4.25 18.56
N ASP A 424 -13.88 3.12 18.91
CA ASP A 424 -13.75 1.95 18.00
C ASP A 424 -15.11 1.28 17.76
N MET A 425 -16.01 1.22 18.75
CA MET A 425 -17.38 0.71 18.61
C MET A 425 -18.21 1.63 17.73
N GLN A 426 -18.12 2.96 17.88
CA GLN A 426 -18.81 3.91 17.01
C GLN A 426 -18.29 3.81 15.56
N ARG A 427 -16.97 3.72 15.35
CA ARG A 427 -16.39 3.50 14.01
C ARG A 427 -16.85 2.18 13.39
N ASN A 428 -16.85 1.11 14.18
CA ASN A 428 -17.34 -0.19 13.76
C ASN A 428 -18.85 -0.16 13.51
N GLU A 429 -19.63 0.56 14.32
CA GLU A 429 -21.07 0.69 14.20
C GLU A 429 -21.46 1.46 12.94
N VAL A 430 -20.83 2.59 12.65
CA VAL A 430 -21.05 3.36 11.41
C VAL A 430 -20.66 2.54 10.16
N PHE A 431 -19.50 1.87 10.21
CA PHE A 431 -19.06 0.99 9.11
C PHE A 431 -19.97 -0.24 8.94
N ASN A 432 -20.62 -0.70 10.01
CA ASN A 432 -21.55 -1.84 9.98
C ASN A 432 -23.00 -1.43 9.69
N ARG A 433 -23.42 -0.19 9.98
CA ARG A 433 -24.80 0.31 9.81
C ARG A 433 -25.18 0.44 8.34
N ASP A 434 -24.24 0.88 7.50
CA ASP A 434 -24.39 0.93 6.04
C ASP A 434 -23.80 -0.31 5.35
N ASN A 435 -24.13 -1.50 5.86
CA ASN A 435 -23.63 -2.74 5.27
C ASN A 435 -24.14 -2.89 3.84
N ILE A 436 -23.22 -3.03 2.89
CA ILE A 436 -23.55 -3.43 1.52
C ILE A 436 -23.99 -4.90 1.56
N PRO A 437 -25.20 -5.24 1.06
CA PRO A 437 -25.68 -6.62 1.09
C PRO A 437 -24.70 -7.53 0.38
N THR A 438 -24.27 -8.61 1.04
CA THR A 438 -23.32 -9.57 0.44
C THR A 438 -23.89 -10.23 -0.81
N TRP A 439 -25.21 -10.42 -0.88
CA TRP A 439 -25.87 -10.91 -2.10
C TRP A 439 -25.61 -9.99 -3.29
N MET A 440 -25.65 -8.67 -3.11
CA MET A 440 -25.41 -7.68 -4.17
C MET A 440 -23.97 -7.74 -4.67
N ALA A 441 -23.01 -7.98 -3.77
CA ALA A 441 -21.61 -8.17 -4.14
C ALA A 441 -21.42 -9.43 -4.99
N TYR A 442 -21.99 -10.57 -4.56
CA TYR A 442 -21.89 -11.83 -5.30
C TYR A 442 -22.63 -11.77 -6.63
N THR A 443 -23.87 -11.29 -6.67
CA THR A 443 -24.64 -11.18 -7.92
C THR A 443 -24.01 -10.19 -8.88
N GLY A 444 -23.54 -9.04 -8.39
CA GLY A 444 -22.84 -8.05 -9.21
C GLY A 444 -21.52 -8.58 -9.76
N TYR A 445 -20.74 -9.29 -8.94
CA TYR A 445 -19.51 -9.94 -9.38
C TYR A 445 -19.80 -10.99 -10.46
N THR A 446 -20.77 -11.88 -10.25
CA THR A 446 -21.16 -12.89 -11.24
C THR A 446 -21.64 -12.25 -12.54
N LEU A 447 -22.49 -11.24 -12.48
CA LEU A 447 -23.01 -10.54 -13.66
C LEU A 447 -21.89 -9.87 -14.47
N LEU A 448 -21.02 -9.10 -13.81
CA LEU A 448 -19.89 -8.42 -14.47
C LEU A 448 -18.86 -9.44 -15.00
N SER A 449 -18.69 -10.57 -14.31
CA SER A 449 -17.83 -11.66 -14.79
C SER A 449 -18.40 -12.29 -16.06
N VAL A 450 -19.71 -12.56 -16.13
CA VAL A 450 -20.38 -13.08 -17.34
C VAL A 450 -20.23 -12.09 -18.49
N ILE A 451 -20.47 -10.80 -18.25
CA ILE A 451 -20.28 -9.75 -19.26
C ILE A 451 -18.82 -9.75 -19.77
N ALA A 452 -17.84 -9.84 -18.88
CA ALA A 452 -16.44 -9.91 -19.26
C ALA A 452 -16.10 -11.18 -20.04
N VAL A 453 -16.66 -12.34 -19.68
CA VAL A 453 -16.49 -13.62 -20.39
C VAL A 453 -17.05 -13.57 -21.81
N VAL A 454 -18.08 -12.75 -22.08
CA VAL A 454 -18.63 -12.55 -23.43
C VAL A 454 -17.83 -11.49 -24.19
N LEU A 455 -17.55 -10.33 -23.60
CA LEU A 455 -16.92 -9.20 -24.28
C LEU A 455 -15.45 -9.44 -24.60
N ILE A 456 -14.68 -10.08 -23.70
CA ILE A 456 -13.24 -10.29 -23.91
C ILE A 456 -12.97 -11.16 -25.15
N PRO A 457 -13.62 -12.32 -25.36
CA PRO A 457 -13.48 -13.10 -26.58
C PRO A 457 -13.96 -12.38 -27.85
N VAL A 458 -14.98 -11.52 -27.76
CA VAL A 458 -15.44 -10.72 -28.91
C VAL A 458 -14.38 -9.68 -29.30
N MET A 459 -13.75 -9.02 -28.32
CA MET A 459 -12.69 -8.04 -28.56
C MET A 459 -11.35 -8.66 -28.99
N PHE A 460 -11.11 -9.90 -28.55
CA PHE A 460 -9.92 -10.68 -28.82
C PHE A 460 -10.32 -12.11 -29.23
N ARG A 461 -10.66 -12.31 -30.51
CA ARG A 461 -11.13 -13.59 -31.06
C ARG A 461 -10.26 -14.81 -30.73
N GLN A 462 -8.98 -14.61 -30.45
CA GLN A 462 -8.07 -15.69 -30.06
C GLN A 462 -8.22 -16.14 -28.58
N VAL A 463 -8.93 -15.37 -27.74
CA VAL A 463 -9.16 -15.71 -26.33
C VAL A 463 -10.41 -16.56 -26.20
N LYS A 464 -10.24 -17.85 -25.90
CA LYS A 464 -11.35 -18.76 -25.62
C LYS A 464 -12.00 -18.42 -24.26
N TRP A 465 -13.33 -18.51 -24.19
CA TRP A 465 -14.15 -18.10 -23.04
C TRP A 465 -13.77 -18.81 -21.72
N TYR A 466 -13.40 -20.09 -21.78
CA TYR A 466 -13.08 -20.88 -20.57
C TYR A 466 -11.84 -20.38 -19.83
N TYR A 467 -10.87 -19.75 -20.53
CA TYR A 467 -9.71 -19.15 -19.87
C TYR A 467 -10.10 -17.94 -19.01
N VAL A 468 -11.08 -17.16 -19.46
CA VAL A 468 -11.57 -15.99 -18.73
C VAL A 468 -12.29 -16.45 -17.46
N ILE A 469 -13.05 -17.54 -17.52
CA ILE A 469 -13.70 -18.13 -16.34
C ILE A 469 -12.67 -18.50 -15.27
N ILE A 470 -11.63 -19.25 -15.64
CA ILE A 470 -10.59 -19.69 -14.69
C ILE A 470 -9.83 -18.51 -14.10
N ALA A 471 -9.50 -17.51 -14.94
CA ALA A 471 -8.85 -16.29 -14.52
C ALA A 471 -9.66 -15.54 -13.46
N TYR A 472 -10.98 -15.45 -13.66
CA TYR A 472 -11.88 -14.78 -12.73
C TYR A 472 -12.08 -15.62 -11.46
N LEU A 473 -12.11 -16.95 -11.56
CA LEU A 473 -12.16 -17.85 -10.39
C LEU A 473 -10.94 -17.71 -9.47
N LEU A 474 -9.75 -17.52 -10.04
CA LEU A 474 -8.49 -17.35 -9.29
C LEU A 474 -8.29 -15.93 -8.75
N ALA A 475 -8.91 -14.93 -9.37
CA ALA A 475 -8.64 -13.55 -9.08
C ALA A 475 -9.03 -13.08 -7.66
N PRO A 476 -10.13 -13.53 -7.02
CA PRO A 476 -10.43 -13.20 -5.63
C PRO A 476 -9.33 -13.63 -4.66
N ALA A 477 -8.75 -14.81 -4.85
CA ALA A 477 -7.65 -15.30 -4.03
C ALA A 477 -6.41 -14.41 -4.20
N LEU A 478 -6.00 -14.12 -5.45
CA LEU A 478 -4.88 -13.24 -5.74
C LEU A 478 -5.12 -11.80 -5.26
N GLY A 479 -6.36 -11.32 -5.38
CA GLY A 479 -6.79 -10.01 -4.89
C GLY A 479 -6.62 -9.92 -3.38
N PHE A 480 -7.06 -10.94 -2.64
CA PHE A 480 -6.89 -11.00 -1.19
C PHE A 480 -5.41 -11.00 -0.79
N CYS A 481 -4.57 -11.82 -1.43
CA CYS A 481 -3.13 -11.85 -1.17
C CYS A 481 -2.49 -10.47 -1.37
N ASN A 482 -2.85 -9.78 -2.46
CA ASN A 482 -2.36 -8.45 -2.75
C ASN A 482 -2.86 -7.43 -1.73
N ALA A 483 -4.17 -7.40 -1.44
CA ALA A 483 -4.74 -6.47 -0.47
C ALA A 483 -4.18 -6.66 0.95
N TYR A 484 -3.87 -7.89 1.34
CA TYR A 484 -3.20 -8.21 2.60
C TYR A 484 -1.76 -7.67 2.63
N GLY A 485 -0.97 -7.96 1.59
CA GLY A 485 0.40 -7.45 1.48
C GLY A 485 0.46 -5.93 1.46
N THR A 486 -0.37 -5.31 0.64
CA THR A 486 -0.55 -3.86 0.59
C THR A 486 -0.93 -3.27 1.96
N GLY A 487 -1.80 -3.94 2.72
CA GLY A 487 -2.19 -3.48 4.06
C GLY A 487 -1.07 -3.51 5.10
N LEU A 488 -0.04 -4.34 4.89
CA LEU A 488 1.13 -4.43 5.76
C LEU A 488 2.26 -3.48 5.34
N THR A 489 2.58 -3.41 4.04
CA THR A 489 3.79 -2.74 3.53
C THR A 489 3.52 -1.45 2.76
N ASP A 490 2.26 -1.06 2.59
CA ASP A 490 1.82 0.07 1.74
C ASP A 490 2.09 -0.09 0.25
N MET A 491 2.52 -1.28 -0.18
CA MET A 491 3.01 -1.54 -1.53
C MET A 491 2.07 -2.43 -2.32
N ASN A 492 1.43 -1.87 -3.34
CA ASN A 492 0.55 -2.62 -4.24
C ASN A 492 1.37 -3.40 -5.28
N MET A 493 1.38 -4.73 -5.15
CA MET A 493 2.15 -5.66 -5.98
C MET A 493 1.32 -6.34 -7.07
N GLY A 494 0.18 -5.75 -7.47
CA GLY A 494 -0.72 -6.32 -8.48
C GLY A 494 -0.04 -6.68 -9.81
N TYR A 495 1.04 -5.97 -10.16
CA TYR A 495 1.85 -6.29 -11.33
C TYR A 495 2.60 -7.64 -11.21
N ASN A 496 3.05 -8.04 -10.02
CA ASN A 496 3.71 -9.34 -9.81
C ASN A 496 2.70 -10.49 -9.88
N TYR A 497 1.55 -10.35 -9.24
CA TYR A 497 0.46 -11.32 -9.37
C TYR A 497 -0.02 -11.45 -10.82
N GLY A 498 -0.05 -10.34 -11.56
CA GLY A 498 -0.28 -10.34 -13.00
C GLY A 498 0.73 -11.19 -13.78
N LYS A 499 2.03 -11.15 -13.44
CA LYS A 499 3.05 -11.99 -14.10
C LYS A 499 2.84 -13.49 -13.86
N ILE A 500 2.34 -13.88 -12.69
CA ILE A 500 2.05 -15.29 -12.36
C ILE A 500 0.95 -15.81 -13.26
N ALA A 501 -0.17 -15.10 -13.28
CA ALA A 501 -1.27 -15.43 -14.16
C ALA A 501 -0.76 -15.46 -15.61
N LEU A 502 0.11 -14.51 -16.00
CA LEU A 502 0.68 -14.44 -17.35
C LEU A 502 1.39 -15.73 -17.70
N PHE A 503 2.28 -16.18 -16.83
CA PHE A 503 3.09 -17.34 -17.06
C PHE A 503 2.26 -18.63 -17.08
N ILE A 504 1.30 -18.79 -16.17
CA ILE A 504 0.41 -19.97 -16.12
C ILE A 504 -0.42 -20.08 -17.41
N PHE A 505 -1.07 -18.99 -17.82
CA PHE A 505 -1.88 -18.98 -19.04
C PHE A 505 -1.01 -19.07 -20.31
N ALA A 506 0.24 -18.62 -20.25
CA ALA A 506 1.17 -18.74 -21.36
C ALA A 506 1.68 -20.17 -21.53
N ALA A 507 2.07 -20.82 -20.44
CA ALA A 507 2.50 -22.20 -20.44
C ALA A 507 1.38 -23.14 -20.91
N TRP A 508 0.13 -22.85 -20.56
CA TRP A 508 -1.01 -23.66 -20.97
C TRP A 508 -1.43 -23.46 -22.44
N ALA A 509 -1.15 -22.30 -23.02
CA ALA A 509 -1.54 -22.02 -24.40
C ALA A 509 -0.75 -22.79 -25.46
N GLY A 510 0.47 -23.20 -25.14
CA GLY A 510 1.37 -23.87 -26.09
C GLY A 510 1.88 -22.95 -27.20
N LYS A 511 2.76 -23.51 -28.05
CA LYS A 511 3.55 -22.78 -29.07
C LYS A 511 2.72 -22.16 -30.19
N ASP A 512 1.56 -22.73 -30.50
CA ASP A 512 0.75 -22.34 -31.66
C ASP A 512 -0.10 -21.08 -31.42
N ASP A 513 -0.39 -20.73 -30.16
CA ASP A 513 -1.21 -19.57 -29.78
C ASP A 513 -0.39 -18.31 -29.42
N GLY A 514 0.95 -18.34 -29.49
CA GLY A 514 1.84 -17.18 -29.34
C GLY A 514 1.52 -16.22 -28.17
N VAL A 515 1.33 -14.91 -28.44
CA VAL A 515 1.13 -13.81 -27.45
C VAL A 515 -0.34 -13.65 -26.99
N VAL A 516 -1.23 -14.56 -27.39
CA VAL A 516 -2.62 -14.64 -26.88
C VAL A 516 -2.71 -14.75 -25.34
N PRO A 517 -1.76 -15.36 -24.59
CA PRO A 517 -1.73 -15.34 -23.12
C PRO A 517 -1.61 -13.94 -22.52
N ALA A 518 -0.81 -13.05 -23.13
CA ALA A 518 -0.65 -11.67 -22.66
C ALA A 518 -1.95 -10.88 -22.70
N ARG A 519 -2.84 -11.22 -23.64
CA ARG A 519 -4.16 -10.61 -23.78
C ARG A 519 -5.15 -11.15 -22.74
N ARG A 520 -5.01 -12.42 -22.31
CA ARG A 520 -5.88 -13.11 -21.32
C ARG A 520 -5.70 -12.62 -19.89
N VAL A 521 -4.46 -12.32 -19.52
CA VAL A 521 -4.06 -12.06 -18.13
C VAL A 521 -4.29 -10.63 -17.69
N ARG A 522 -4.52 -9.77 -18.67
CA ARG A 522 -4.78 -8.36 -18.52
C ARG A 522 -5.87 -8.04 -17.49
N SER A 523 -6.95 -8.81 -17.52
CA SER A 523 -8.09 -8.66 -16.63
C SER A 523 -7.75 -9.01 -15.19
N VAL A 524 -6.91 -10.04 -14.97
CA VAL A 524 -6.51 -10.48 -13.61
C VAL A 524 -5.66 -9.42 -12.93
N LYS A 525 -4.66 -8.85 -13.62
CA LYS A 525 -3.84 -7.76 -13.05
C LYS A 525 -4.72 -6.58 -12.61
N GLN A 526 -5.62 -6.13 -13.48
CA GLN A 526 -6.49 -4.99 -13.21
C GLN A 526 -7.40 -5.25 -12.01
N LEU A 527 -7.99 -6.46 -11.97
CA LEU A 527 -8.86 -6.93 -10.89
C LEU A 527 -8.14 -6.94 -9.54
N VAL A 528 -6.94 -7.52 -9.48
CA VAL A 528 -6.12 -7.61 -8.26
C VAL A 528 -5.67 -6.23 -7.78
N LEU A 529 -5.27 -5.34 -8.69
CA LEU A 529 -4.79 -4.00 -8.36
C LEU A 529 -5.90 -3.12 -7.80
N ILE A 530 -7.04 -3.01 -8.50
CA ILE A 530 -8.21 -2.22 -8.05
C ILE A 530 -8.75 -2.73 -6.72
N SER A 531 -8.79 -4.04 -6.53
CA SER A 531 -9.31 -4.62 -5.29
C SER A 531 -8.50 -4.23 -4.05
N ALA A 532 -7.18 -4.09 -4.18
CA ALA A 532 -6.30 -3.66 -3.09
C ALA A 532 -6.44 -2.14 -2.82
N ASP A 533 -6.54 -1.32 -3.86
CA ASP A 533 -6.75 0.13 -3.72
C ASP A 533 -8.11 0.44 -3.08
N LEU A 534 -9.14 -0.34 -3.38
CA LEU A 534 -10.43 -0.23 -2.70
C LEU A 534 -10.31 -0.51 -1.20
N MET A 535 -9.45 -1.44 -0.77
CA MET A 535 -9.24 -1.71 0.66
C MET A 535 -8.49 -0.56 1.36
N HIS A 536 -7.56 0.10 0.66
CA HIS A 536 -6.95 1.36 1.14
C HIS A 536 -8.01 2.42 1.45
N ASP A 537 -8.89 2.65 0.48
CA ASP A 537 -9.92 3.67 0.65
C ASP A 537 -10.89 3.26 1.77
N PHE A 538 -11.32 1.99 1.85
CA PHE A 538 -12.15 1.54 2.98
C PHE A 538 -11.49 1.74 4.34
N LYS A 539 -10.16 1.59 4.46
CA LYS A 539 -9.45 1.94 5.70
C LYS A 539 -9.56 3.44 5.97
N THR A 540 -9.33 4.29 4.97
CA THR A 540 -9.49 5.74 5.09
C THR A 540 -10.89 6.09 5.58
N GLY A 541 -11.94 5.55 4.93
CA GLY A 541 -13.32 5.83 5.30
C GLY A 541 -13.74 5.29 6.65
N HIS A 542 -13.20 4.15 7.08
CA HIS A 542 -13.41 3.63 8.43
C HIS A 542 -12.85 4.61 9.49
N LEU A 543 -11.70 5.21 9.23
CA LEU A 543 -11.07 6.18 10.14
C LEU A 543 -11.66 7.60 10.04
N THR A 544 -12.29 7.97 8.92
CA THR A 544 -12.97 9.28 8.75
C THR A 544 -14.49 9.22 8.99
N LEU A 545 -15.00 8.07 9.45
CA LEU A 545 -16.45 7.84 9.67
C LEU A 545 -17.29 8.10 8.41
N THR A 546 -16.75 7.71 7.25
CA THR A 546 -17.42 7.76 5.94
C THR A 546 -18.16 6.46 5.68
N SER A 547 -19.36 6.54 5.09
CA SER A 547 -20.17 5.35 4.86
C SER A 547 -19.56 4.46 3.76
N PRO A 548 -19.50 3.12 3.93
CA PRO A 548 -18.98 2.21 2.91
C PRO A 548 -19.72 2.29 1.57
N ARG A 549 -20.99 2.68 1.58
CA ARG A 549 -21.81 2.87 0.36
C ARG A 549 -21.34 4.07 -0.44
N SER A 550 -21.12 5.23 0.20
CA SER A 550 -20.59 6.42 -0.49
C SER A 550 -19.19 6.15 -1.03
N MET A 551 -18.37 5.37 -0.32
CA MET A 551 -17.06 4.94 -0.81
C MET A 551 -17.16 4.10 -2.07
N LEU A 552 -18.04 3.09 -2.09
CA LEU A 552 -18.26 2.26 -3.28
C LEU A 552 -18.75 3.10 -4.46
N VAL A 553 -19.68 4.03 -4.23
CA VAL A 553 -20.18 4.95 -5.27
C VAL A 553 -19.04 5.84 -5.79
N GLY A 554 -18.22 6.42 -4.90
CA GLY A 554 -17.06 7.22 -5.28
C GLY A 554 -16.06 6.42 -6.13
N GLN A 555 -15.81 5.17 -5.77
CA GLN A 555 -14.97 4.25 -6.54
C GLN A 555 -15.56 3.89 -7.91
N VAL A 556 -16.87 3.62 -7.99
CA VAL A 556 -17.56 3.37 -9.27
C VAL A 556 -17.49 4.59 -10.18
N VAL A 557 -17.80 5.79 -9.67
CA VAL A 557 -17.75 7.04 -10.44
C VAL A 557 -16.32 7.37 -10.87
N GLY A 558 -15.35 7.27 -9.96
CA GLY A 558 -13.94 7.50 -10.28
C GLY A 558 -13.40 6.50 -11.29
N THR A 559 -13.77 5.22 -11.19
CA THR A 559 -13.41 4.20 -12.18
C THR A 559 -14.03 4.50 -13.55
N LEU A 560 -15.30 4.94 -13.61
CA LEU A 560 -15.95 5.38 -14.86
C LEU A 560 -15.19 6.56 -15.49
N MET A 561 -14.86 7.58 -14.69
CA MET A 561 -14.05 8.72 -15.15
C MET A 561 -12.68 8.26 -15.66
N GLY A 562 -11.99 7.39 -14.92
CA GLY A 562 -10.69 6.84 -15.30
C GLY A 562 -10.72 6.02 -16.59
N CYS A 563 -11.79 5.26 -16.83
CA CYS A 563 -11.96 4.50 -18.09
C CYS A 563 -12.04 5.39 -19.34
N VAL A 564 -12.46 6.66 -19.19
CA VAL A 564 -12.52 7.64 -20.28
C VAL A 564 -11.25 8.48 -20.32
N VAL A 565 -10.83 9.04 -19.18
CA VAL A 565 -9.69 9.95 -19.08
C VAL A 565 -8.38 9.25 -19.40
N ALA A 566 -8.14 8.04 -18.87
CA ALA A 566 -6.86 7.37 -19.04
C ALA A 566 -6.52 7.03 -20.51
N PRO A 567 -7.44 6.47 -21.33
CA PRO A 567 -7.18 6.29 -22.76
C PRO A 567 -6.91 7.59 -23.52
N LEU A 568 -7.62 8.67 -23.19
CA LEU A 568 -7.42 9.98 -23.82
C LEU A 568 -6.04 10.53 -23.49
N THR A 569 -5.65 10.50 -22.22
CA THR A 569 -4.33 10.93 -21.76
C THR A 569 -3.23 10.08 -22.40
N PHE A 570 -3.37 8.75 -22.42
CA PHE A 570 -2.41 7.88 -23.09
C PHE A 570 -2.27 8.21 -24.58
N PHE A 571 -3.38 8.44 -25.28
CA PHE A 571 -3.34 8.78 -26.71
C PHE A 571 -2.64 10.11 -26.98
N LEU A 572 -2.81 11.08 -26.09
CA LEU A 572 -2.09 12.35 -26.15
C LEU A 572 -0.58 12.13 -26.09
N PHE A 573 -0.10 11.30 -25.14
CA PHE A 573 1.33 10.94 -25.07
C PHE A 573 1.79 10.12 -26.27
N TYR A 574 1.00 9.13 -26.68
CA TYR A 574 1.32 8.21 -27.77
C TYR A 574 1.41 8.91 -29.14
N LYS A 575 0.65 9.99 -29.35
CA LYS A 575 0.72 10.81 -30.57
C LYS A 575 1.78 11.91 -30.49
N ALA A 576 2.01 12.49 -29.31
CA ALA A 576 2.93 13.61 -29.15
C ALA A 576 4.41 13.19 -29.01
N PHE A 577 4.68 11.97 -28.53
CA PHE A 577 6.03 11.49 -28.23
C PHE A 577 6.29 10.10 -28.80
N ASP A 578 7.57 9.78 -29.01
CA ASP A 578 7.99 8.45 -29.45
C ASP A 578 8.02 7.45 -28.27
N VAL A 579 6.83 6.98 -27.90
CA VAL A 579 6.64 6.07 -26.78
C VAL A 579 7.09 4.65 -27.14
N GLY A 580 7.91 4.04 -26.28
CA GLY A 580 8.41 2.67 -26.42
C GLY A 580 9.74 2.55 -27.16
N ASP A 581 10.50 3.64 -27.30
CA ASP A 581 11.92 3.59 -27.71
C ASP A 581 12.82 3.27 -26.49
N PRO A 582 13.54 2.13 -26.46
CA PRO A 582 14.45 1.78 -25.36
C PRO A 582 15.56 2.82 -25.09
N ASN A 583 15.96 3.57 -26.13
CA ASN A 583 17.03 4.57 -26.06
C ASN A 583 16.49 5.99 -25.84
N GLY A 584 15.17 6.18 -25.98
CA GLY A 584 14.50 7.46 -25.81
C GLY A 584 14.19 7.79 -24.34
N TYR A 585 13.61 8.96 -24.10
CA TYR A 585 13.13 9.34 -22.77
C TYR A 585 11.88 8.55 -22.34
N TRP A 586 11.03 8.20 -23.30
CA TRP A 586 9.76 7.49 -23.10
C TRP A 586 9.90 5.97 -23.31
N LYS A 587 10.78 5.33 -22.53
CA LYS A 587 11.22 3.94 -22.72
C LYS A 587 10.10 2.91 -22.57
N ALA A 588 9.11 3.19 -21.73
CA ALA A 588 8.05 2.26 -21.31
C ALA A 588 8.62 0.86 -20.97
N PRO A 589 9.52 0.76 -19.97
CA PRO A 589 10.36 -0.42 -19.75
C PRO A 589 9.54 -1.69 -19.48
N TYR A 590 8.36 -1.56 -18.87
CA TYR A 590 7.50 -2.69 -18.59
C TYR A 590 6.82 -3.28 -19.83
N ALA A 591 6.62 -2.52 -20.91
CA ALA A 591 5.95 -3.04 -22.10
C ALA A 591 6.75 -4.19 -22.74
N LEU A 592 8.06 -4.00 -22.91
CA LEU A 592 8.97 -5.02 -23.42
C LEU A 592 9.08 -6.20 -22.46
N ILE A 593 9.19 -5.95 -21.15
CA ILE A 593 9.28 -7.01 -20.13
C ILE A 593 8.05 -7.91 -20.18
N TYR A 594 6.83 -7.34 -20.21
CA TYR A 594 5.60 -8.14 -20.25
C TYR A 594 5.45 -8.92 -21.55
N ARG A 595 5.87 -8.36 -22.70
CA ARG A 595 5.83 -9.08 -23.97
C ARG A 595 6.83 -10.24 -23.97
N ASN A 596 8.08 -10.00 -23.58
CA ASN A 596 9.10 -11.03 -23.50
C ASN A 596 8.74 -12.13 -22.50
N MET A 597 8.08 -11.78 -21.39
CA MET A 597 7.53 -12.74 -20.44
C MET A 597 6.45 -13.63 -21.06
N ALA A 598 5.55 -13.06 -21.86
CA ALA A 598 4.52 -13.83 -22.52
C ALA A 598 5.13 -14.81 -23.54
N ILE A 599 6.15 -14.38 -24.28
CA ILE A 599 6.89 -15.20 -25.25
C ILE A 599 7.58 -16.37 -24.54
N ILE A 600 8.33 -16.10 -23.47
CA ILE A 600 9.03 -17.14 -22.69
C ILE A 600 8.03 -18.08 -22.00
N GLY A 601 6.90 -17.54 -21.53
CA GLY A 601 5.86 -18.35 -20.90
C GLY A 601 5.29 -19.42 -21.82
N VAL A 602 5.28 -19.22 -23.14
CA VAL A 602 4.84 -20.21 -24.14
C VAL A 602 5.73 -21.45 -24.17
N GLU A 603 7.02 -21.30 -23.85
CA GLU A 603 7.96 -22.42 -23.71
C GLU A 603 7.80 -23.16 -22.37
N GLY A 604 6.91 -22.67 -21.50
CA GLY A 604 6.59 -23.26 -20.21
C GLY A 604 7.70 -23.11 -19.17
N PHE A 605 7.55 -23.82 -18.05
CA PHE A 605 8.49 -23.80 -16.93
C PHE A 605 9.91 -24.28 -17.30
N SER A 606 10.07 -24.96 -18.45
CA SER A 606 11.37 -25.37 -19.01
C SER A 606 12.24 -24.21 -19.48
N ALA A 607 11.66 -23.04 -19.76
CA ALA A 607 12.43 -21.86 -20.19
C ALA A 607 13.03 -21.06 -19.02
N LEU A 608 12.69 -21.43 -17.79
CA LEU A 608 13.26 -20.81 -16.60
C LEU A 608 14.70 -21.30 -16.38
N PRO A 609 15.56 -20.45 -15.78
CA PRO A 609 16.89 -20.85 -15.38
C PRO A 609 16.92 -22.13 -14.53
N ARG A 610 18.02 -22.89 -14.60
CA ARG A 610 18.18 -24.16 -13.86
C ARG A 610 17.97 -23.92 -12.35
N HIS A 611 17.32 -24.86 -11.66
CA HIS A 611 17.00 -24.76 -10.22
C HIS A 611 16.06 -23.62 -9.80
N CYS A 612 15.60 -22.74 -10.70
CA CYS A 612 14.68 -21.65 -10.36
C CYS A 612 13.38 -22.18 -9.69
N LEU A 613 12.79 -23.24 -10.24
CA LEU A 613 11.59 -23.87 -9.69
C LEU A 613 11.80 -24.49 -8.30
N GLN A 614 12.96 -25.14 -8.09
CA GLN A 614 13.30 -25.75 -6.81
C GLN A 614 13.44 -24.69 -5.71
N LEU A 615 14.09 -23.57 -6.04
CA LEU A 615 14.18 -22.41 -5.15
C LEU A 615 12.78 -21.82 -4.88
N CYS A 616 11.95 -21.66 -5.91
CA CYS A 616 10.59 -21.17 -5.74
C CYS A 616 9.76 -22.07 -4.82
N ALA A 617 9.83 -23.40 -4.99
CA ALA A 617 9.16 -24.35 -4.12
C ALA A 617 9.68 -24.27 -2.67
N GLY A 618 11.00 -24.14 -2.48
CA GLY A 618 11.61 -23.95 -1.16
C GLY A 618 11.14 -22.66 -0.47
N PHE A 619 11.11 -21.54 -1.19
CA PHE A 619 10.64 -20.26 -0.65
C PHE A 619 9.13 -20.24 -0.39
N PHE A 620 8.35 -20.90 -1.24
CA PHE A 620 6.91 -21.11 -1.00
C PHE A 620 6.69 -21.92 0.29
N ALA A 621 7.41 -23.04 0.45
CA ALA A 621 7.35 -23.85 1.66
C ALA A 621 7.79 -23.06 2.88
N PHE A 622 8.88 -22.27 2.78
CA PHE A 622 9.31 -21.37 3.84
C PHE A 622 8.22 -20.37 4.24
N ALA A 623 7.54 -19.74 3.29
CA ALA A 623 6.47 -18.78 3.59
C ALA A 623 5.30 -19.44 4.34
N VAL A 624 4.90 -20.65 3.94
CA VAL A 624 3.85 -21.41 4.62
C VAL A 624 4.31 -21.85 6.01
N LEU A 625 5.52 -22.38 6.14
CA LEU A 625 6.09 -22.85 7.41
C LEU A 625 6.31 -21.71 8.40
N ALA A 626 6.77 -20.54 7.95
CA ALA A 626 6.94 -19.36 8.80
C ALA A 626 5.61 -18.87 9.37
N ASN A 627 4.54 -18.90 8.58
CA ASN A 627 3.21 -18.53 9.06
C ASN A 627 2.60 -19.59 9.98
N LEU A 628 2.77 -20.88 9.68
CA LEU A 628 2.41 -21.97 10.58
C LEU A 628 3.14 -21.83 11.92
N ALA A 629 4.47 -21.63 11.88
CA ALA A 629 5.29 -21.41 13.06
C ALA A 629 4.77 -20.22 13.86
N ARG A 630 4.48 -19.10 13.21
CA ARG A 630 3.92 -17.91 13.88
C ARG A 630 2.59 -18.17 14.59
N ASP A 631 1.72 -19.01 14.01
CA ASP A 631 0.41 -19.33 14.59
C ASP A 631 0.47 -20.40 15.70
N PHE A 632 1.41 -21.35 15.62
CA PHE A 632 1.53 -22.46 16.56
C PHE A 632 2.53 -22.21 17.70
N LEU A 633 3.55 -21.36 17.52
CA LEU A 633 4.51 -21.05 18.58
C LEU A 633 3.90 -20.14 19.67
N PRO A 634 4.39 -20.24 20.93
CA PRO A 634 3.99 -19.35 22.00
C PRO A 634 4.19 -17.88 21.60
N ARG A 635 3.31 -16.99 22.09
CA ARG A 635 3.30 -15.55 21.75
C ARG A 635 4.67 -14.85 21.89
N ARG A 636 5.53 -15.34 22.78
CA ARG A 636 6.90 -14.83 23.00
C ARG A 636 7.81 -15.04 21.78
N TYR A 637 7.74 -16.19 21.12
CA TYR A 637 8.56 -16.50 19.94
C TYR A 637 7.85 -16.15 18.62
N GLY A 638 6.51 -16.32 18.57
CA GLY A 638 5.72 -15.98 17.39
C GLY A 638 5.79 -14.49 17.00
N ARG A 639 6.09 -13.59 17.96
CA ARG A 639 6.23 -12.15 17.70
C ARG A 639 7.51 -11.78 16.94
N TYR A 640 8.55 -12.61 17.00
CA TYR A 640 9.83 -12.39 16.30
C TYR A 640 9.89 -13.07 14.94
N MET A 641 8.91 -13.91 14.60
CA MET A 641 8.87 -14.55 13.28
C MET A 641 8.67 -13.49 12.19
N PRO A 642 9.53 -13.46 11.16
CA PRO A 642 9.41 -12.48 10.09
C PRO A 642 8.13 -12.71 9.30
N LEU A 643 7.66 -11.65 8.65
CA LEU A 643 6.52 -11.68 7.72
C LEU A 643 7.01 -12.01 6.32
N PRO A 644 6.76 -13.22 5.77
CA PRO A 644 7.23 -13.61 4.44
C PRO A 644 6.75 -12.67 3.33
N MET A 645 5.51 -12.18 3.43
CA MET A 645 4.96 -11.16 2.51
C MET A 645 5.80 -9.87 2.49
N ALA A 646 6.20 -9.37 3.66
CA ALA A 646 7.05 -8.19 3.76
C ALA A 646 8.45 -8.48 3.21
N MET A 647 9.05 -9.61 3.60
CA MET A 647 10.37 -10.02 3.08
C MET A 647 10.43 -10.12 1.55
N ALA A 648 9.30 -10.38 0.87
CA ALA A 648 9.26 -10.51 -0.57
C ALA A 648 9.44 -9.18 -1.32
N VAL A 649 9.05 -8.04 -0.75
CA VAL A 649 9.06 -6.75 -1.47
C VAL A 649 10.46 -6.33 -1.93
N PRO A 650 11.51 -6.39 -1.07
CA PRO A 650 12.87 -5.99 -1.46
C PRO A 650 13.52 -6.87 -2.52
N PHE A 651 13.05 -8.12 -2.71
CA PHE A 651 13.59 -9.03 -3.74
C PHE A 651 13.48 -8.42 -5.15
N LEU A 652 12.50 -7.55 -5.38
CA LEU A 652 12.28 -6.85 -6.64
C LEU A 652 12.60 -5.36 -6.58
N VAL A 653 12.18 -4.67 -5.51
CA VAL A 653 12.29 -3.20 -5.43
C VAL A 653 13.74 -2.76 -5.17
N GLY A 654 14.50 -3.53 -4.41
CA GLY A 654 15.86 -3.15 -3.96
C GLY A 654 15.97 -3.10 -2.44
N ALA A 655 17.21 -3.11 -1.95
CA ALA A 655 17.49 -2.98 -0.52
C ALA A 655 17.32 -1.55 0.00
N SER A 656 17.45 -0.52 -0.85
CA SER A 656 17.29 0.89 -0.48
C SER A 656 15.95 1.15 0.19
N PHE A 657 14.86 0.70 -0.44
CA PHE A 657 13.50 0.78 0.09
C PHE A 657 13.37 0.24 1.52
N ALA A 658 14.01 -0.91 1.82
CA ALA A 658 13.96 -1.49 3.16
C ALA A 658 14.74 -0.65 4.19
N ILE A 659 15.85 -0.05 3.78
CA ILE A 659 16.65 0.86 4.62
C ILE A 659 15.83 2.11 4.95
N ASP A 660 15.18 2.73 3.96
CA ASP A 660 14.42 3.97 4.17
C ASP A 660 13.23 3.75 5.11
N MET A 661 12.52 2.63 4.95
CA MET A 661 11.44 2.27 5.87
C MET A 661 11.96 1.95 7.28
N CYS A 662 13.11 1.28 7.39
CA CYS A 662 13.73 1.00 8.68
C CYS A 662 14.19 2.30 9.38
N ALA A 663 14.72 3.27 8.63
CA ALA A 663 15.07 4.59 9.14
C ALA A 663 13.84 5.32 9.72
N GLY A 664 12.68 5.23 9.06
CA GLY A 664 11.42 5.75 9.60
C GLY A 664 11.05 5.13 10.96
N SER A 665 11.19 3.82 11.10
CA SER A 665 10.99 3.14 12.38
C SER A 665 11.99 3.52 13.45
N LEU A 666 13.26 3.74 13.08
CA LEU A 666 14.29 4.21 14.02
C LEU A 666 13.95 5.61 14.55
N VAL A 667 13.48 6.51 13.68
CA VAL A 667 13.02 7.86 14.08
C VAL A 667 11.87 7.75 15.10
N VAL A 668 10.88 6.89 14.86
CA VAL A 668 9.76 6.68 15.78
C VAL A 668 10.22 6.07 17.10
N PHE A 669 11.13 5.10 17.06
CA PHE A 669 11.69 4.47 18.25
C PHE A 669 12.43 5.48 19.13
N LEU A 670 13.30 6.30 18.53
CA LEU A 670 14.01 7.37 19.25
C LEU A 670 13.04 8.41 19.81
N TRP A 671 12.02 8.80 19.03
CA TRP A 671 11.02 9.77 19.50
C TRP A 671 10.23 9.23 20.69
N HIS A 672 9.80 7.96 20.65
CA HIS A 672 9.11 7.35 21.79
C HIS A 672 9.98 7.31 23.06
N ARG A 673 11.30 7.12 22.91
CA ARG A 673 12.25 7.15 24.03
C ARG A 673 12.38 8.53 24.67
N PHE A 674 12.21 9.61 23.90
CA PHE A 674 12.29 10.98 24.41
C PHE A 674 10.93 11.53 24.89
N ASP A 675 9.83 11.30 24.15
CA ASP A 675 8.50 11.82 24.48
C ASP A 675 7.38 10.94 23.91
N GLY A 676 7.01 9.88 24.65
CA GLY A 676 6.01 8.90 24.21
C GLY A 676 4.59 9.46 23.99
N LYS A 677 4.16 10.44 24.79
CA LYS A 677 2.80 11.00 24.69
C LYS A 677 2.65 11.92 23.47
N ARG A 678 3.66 12.74 23.17
CA ARG A 678 3.62 13.57 21.94
C ARG A 678 3.89 12.76 20.68
N ALA A 679 4.73 11.72 20.76
CA ALA A 679 5.03 10.83 19.63
C ALA A 679 3.75 10.17 19.11
N ALA A 680 2.93 9.56 19.98
CA ALA A 680 1.71 8.86 19.55
C ALA A 680 0.73 9.75 18.76
N LEU A 681 0.62 11.03 19.13
CA LEU A 681 -0.29 11.98 18.47
C LEU A 681 0.31 12.63 17.21
N LEU A 682 1.62 12.86 17.18
CA LEU A 682 2.27 13.63 16.10
C LEU A 682 2.89 12.73 15.02
N VAL A 683 3.32 11.52 15.33
CA VAL A 683 3.99 10.62 14.38
C VAL A 683 3.15 10.41 13.12
N PRO A 684 1.84 10.08 13.20
CA PRO A 684 1.03 9.93 11.99
C PRO A 684 0.92 11.23 11.18
N ALA A 685 0.81 12.39 11.84
CA ALA A 685 0.72 13.69 11.16
C ALA A 685 2.04 14.09 10.48
N VAL A 686 3.18 13.82 11.12
CA VAL A 686 4.51 14.05 10.55
C VAL A 686 4.75 13.13 9.36
N ALA A 687 4.46 11.84 9.52
CA ALA A 687 4.57 10.86 8.45
C ALA A 687 3.70 11.22 7.24
N SER A 688 2.44 11.62 7.46
CA SER A 688 1.58 12.15 6.39
C SER A 688 2.19 13.37 5.71
N GLY A 689 2.83 14.27 6.46
CA GLY A 689 3.51 15.45 5.91
C GLY A 689 4.67 15.08 4.99
N LEU A 690 5.50 14.12 5.40
CA LEU A 690 6.61 13.61 4.59
C LEU A 690 6.11 12.94 3.30
N ILE A 691 5.12 12.04 3.40
CA ILE A 691 4.52 11.35 2.24
C ILE A 691 3.88 12.37 1.28
N CYS A 692 3.15 13.34 1.81
CA CYS A 692 2.44 14.33 1.01
C CYS A 692 3.39 15.32 0.32
N GLY A 693 4.44 15.78 1.00
CA GLY A 693 5.37 16.78 0.47
C GLY A 693 6.14 16.26 -0.74
N ASP A 694 6.72 15.06 -0.62
CA ASP A 694 7.41 14.37 -1.72
C ASP A 694 6.42 13.97 -2.85
N GLY A 695 5.24 13.46 -2.48
CA GLY A 695 4.18 13.14 -3.44
C GLY A 695 3.67 14.34 -4.25
N ILE A 696 3.55 15.53 -3.64
CA ILE A 696 3.14 16.76 -4.35
C ILE A 696 4.28 17.31 -5.22
N TRP A 697 5.55 17.18 -4.81
CA TRP A 697 6.69 17.59 -5.64
C TRP A 697 6.77 16.82 -6.99
N THR A 698 6.21 15.61 -7.02
CA THR A 698 6.08 14.82 -8.24
C THR A 698 5.27 15.54 -9.33
N PHE A 699 4.37 16.46 -8.98
CA PHE A 699 3.60 17.24 -9.94
C PHE A 699 4.45 18.32 -10.65
N PRO A 700 5.06 19.31 -9.97
CA PRO A 700 5.94 20.29 -10.61
C PRO A 700 7.09 19.65 -11.39
N SER A 701 7.75 18.64 -10.82
CA SER A 701 8.85 17.94 -11.51
C SER A 701 8.39 17.25 -12.80
N SER A 702 7.16 16.71 -12.82
CA SER A 702 6.60 16.12 -14.04
C SER A 702 6.22 17.18 -15.07
N LEU A 703 5.71 18.35 -14.65
CA LEU A 703 5.41 19.46 -15.54
C LEU A 703 6.70 20.06 -16.16
N LEU A 704 7.75 20.22 -15.36
CA LEU A 704 9.08 20.65 -15.82
C LEU A 704 9.67 19.65 -16.83
N ALA A 705 9.54 18.35 -16.55
CA ALA A 705 9.95 17.31 -17.49
C ALA A 705 9.15 17.35 -18.80
N LEU A 706 7.84 17.62 -18.76
CA LEU A 706 7.02 17.81 -19.97
C LEU A 706 7.45 19.05 -20.76
N ALA A 707 7.85 20.12 -20.08
CA ALA A 707 8.44 21.31 -20.68
C ALA A 707 9.88 21.12 -21.17
N LYS A 708 10.41 19.87 -21.12
CA LYS A 708 11.80 19.51 -21.48
C LYS A 708 12.87 20.23 -20.66
N VAL A 709 12.52 20.75 -19.48
CA VAL A 709 13.47 21.32 -18.53
C VAL A 709 14.23 20.16 -17.88
N LYS A 710 15.53 20.08 -18.16
CA LYS A 710 16.42 19.11 -17.51
C LYS A 710 16.89 19.66 -16.17
N PRO A 711 17.08 18.80 -15.16
CA PRO A 711 17.71 19.23 -13.93
C PRO A 711 19.15 19.71 -14.20
N PRO A 712 19.61 20.78 -13.53
CA PRO A 712 20.82 21.49 -13.91
C PRO A 712 22.11 20.76 -13.53
N ILE A 713 22.12 19.98 -12.44
CA ILE A 713 23.34 19.33 -11.93
C ILE A 713 23.16 17.82 -12.02
N CYS A 714 24.19 17.09 -12.48
CA CYS A 714 24.29 15.65 -12.29
C CYS A 714 25.37 15.38 -11.22
N MET A 715 24.95 14.90 -10.04
CA MET A 715 25.86 14.44 -9.01
C MET A 715 26.09 12.92 -9.15
N LYS A 716 27.32 12.50 -9.46
CA LYS A 716 27.69 11.08 -9.62
C LYS A 716 28.78 10.70 -8.64
N PHE A 717 28.67 9.50 -8.06
CA PHE A 717 29.65 8.96 -7.13
C PHE A 717 30.51 7.91 -7.85
N ILE A 718 31.83 8.11 -7.83
CA ILE A 718 32.82 7.23 -8.46
C ILE A 718 33.90 6.85 -7.42
N PRO A 719 34.59 5.71 -7.59
CA PRO A 719 35.76 5.40 -6.79
C PRO A 719 36.77 6.55 -6.88
N GLY A 720 37.36 6.95 -5.75
CA GLY A 720 38.52 7.85 -5.76
C GLY A 720 39.66 7.18 -6.52
N ASN A 721 40.28 7.92 -7.44
CA ASN A 721 41.45 7.46 -8.19
C ASN A 721 42.67 7.30 -7.29
#